data_AF-A0A8T3VLW6-F1
#
_entry.id   AF-A0A8T3VLW6-F1
#
_cell.length_a   1.000
_cell.length_b   1.000
_cell.length_c   1.000
_cell.angle_alpha   90.00
_cell.angle_beta   90.00
_cell.angle_gamma   90.00
#
_symmetry.space_group_name_H-M   'P 1'
#
loop_
_entity.id
_entity.type
_entity.pdbx_description
1 polymer ?
#
loop_
_entity_poly.entity_id
_entity_poly.type
_entity_poly.pdbx_seq_one_letter_code
_entity_poly.pdbx_strand_id
1 'polypeptide(L)'
;MIKEIEIGDIIGLHSEVIKKSSGAFGTVFICKDIRYDITYALKTFHDKYIGNDNEEEIIKLFEQEAWNWIDLNQHPNIVAAYDFMNLDYRHFLMLEAICPENGKQSLTDYLNDDLDELTVIDWGIQFAYGMEYAHSHGIKAHRDLKPDNILINNDNILKISDFGLADFLDKTFNVISKSEEEYYRFYGTEAYSAPECFDSEYSIQSDIYSFGIIFYQITNKGDLPFYAEYFEDYEILHKTKKPKKLNSDLWPIISKCLEKDSNDRYENFTEIKKDLINLFSKKSDKKPYKPTISQDKSVLGEYAEKNLHFGFNTEAEAEYRKAIEEDPNNFIIQFNLAVSLLNNEKIEEAKNILKKLENKDYLIPELYYNLGYIYTIKEDHEKAVEYYKLSIDLSIDSFDYLQAYINLANEFRIMGEPMKSIIYLKKALSLKQKCLMIANNLTLSYLENNNFKEAKELFKNFEEKIKNNDFIGNEKEVSGFYYIWGKLYLNENNYQKSIAFFTESLKYDEDNIETHLDLTFVEMKCGMNTEEKLKELIKKYSDNRLKYLLANLYFIYRKFHEGIEIYNQLIIDEFYLVNNFFILNYLLPKKEYSKLLISFNNFINKNLENNEDDITLLTFKGMILIDIGNFEEADKNLDNILKIEAKNEIEEKYREIYLHSMGGC
;
A
#
# COMPACT_ATOMS: atom_id res chain seq x y z
N MET A 1 -14.67 19.73 1.34
CA MET A 1 -13.53 20.32 0.59
C MET A 1 -12.27 19.81 1.22
N ILE A 2 -11.47 19.08 0.46
CA ILE A 2 -10.16 18.60 0.91
C ILE A 2 -9.24 19.82 1.05
N LYS A 3 -8.44 19.87 2.12
CA LYS A 3 -7.48 20.97 2.35
C LYS A 3 -6.44 20.96 1.22
N GLU A 4 -6.18 22.11 0.61
CA GLU A 4 -5.08 22.26 -0.36
C GLU A 4 -3.73 21.96 0.31
N ILE A 5 -2.86 21.25 -0.39
CA ILE A 5 -1.52 20.88 0.09
C ILE A 5 -0.54 22.03 -0.19
N GLU A 6 0.16 22.48 0.85
CA GLU A 6 1.14 23.57 0.78
C GLU A 6 2.56 23.12 1.14
N ILE A 7 3.55 23.95 0.80
CA ILE A 7 4.95 23.71 1.21
C ILE A 7 5.03 23.69 2.75
N GLY A 8 5.68 22.67 3.29
CA GLY A 8 5.78 22.37 4.72
C GLY A 8 4.65 21.50 5.28
N ASP A 9 3.62 21.19 4.48
CA ASP A 9 2.65 20.16 4.87
C ASP A 9 3.28 18.76 4.77
N ILE A 10 2.73 17.81 5.53
CA ILE A 10 3.10 16.39 5.46
C ILE A 10 1.98 15.67 4.71
N ILE A 11 2.30 15.07 3.57
CA ILE A 11 1.40 14.17 2.83
C ILE A 11 1.55 12.76 3.42
N GLY A 12 0.42 12.15 3.78
CA GLY A 12 0.36 10.91 4.52
C GLY A 12 0.95 11.08 5.92
N LEU A 13 1.91 10.22 6.29
CA LEU A 13 2.49 10.24 7.64
C LEU A 13 3.92 10.79 7.70
N HIS A 14 4.61 10.93 6.56
CA HIS A 14 6.06 11.14 6.55
C HIS A 14 6.60 11.96 5.38
N SER A 15 5.78 12.36 4.41
CA SER A 15 6.24 13.03 3.19
C SER A 15 6.14 14.55 3.35
N GLU A 16 7.18 15.21 3.87
CA GLU A 16 7.20 16.67 4.02
C GLU A 16 7.37 17.33 2.64
N VAL A 17 6.45 18.21 2.27
CA VAL A 17 6.49 18.93 1.00
C VAL A 17 7.54 20.03 1.05
N ILE A 18 8.58 19.92 0.23
CA ILE A 18 9.66 20.92 0.14
C ILE A 18 9.53 21.82 -1.09
N LYS A 19 8.86 21.34 -2.15
CA LYS A 19 8.58 22.14 -3.37
C LYS A 19 7.22 21.73 -3.95
N LYS A 20 6.47 22.70 -4.46
CA LYS A 20 5.19 22.53 -5.16
C LYS A 20 5.31 23.12 -6.55
N SER A 21 4.94 22.35 -7.57
CA SER A 21 4.88 22.78 -8.97
C SER A 21 3.53 22.40 -9.56
N SER A 22 2.83 23.36 -10.15
CA SER A 22 1.52 23.14 -10.77
C SER A 22 1.66 23.13 -12.29
N GLY A 23 1.18 22.06 -12.94
CA GLY A 23 1.06 21.95 -14.39
C GLY A 23 -0.36 22.19 -14.88
N ALA A 24 -0.62 21.89 -16.16
CA ALA A 24 -1.93 22.11 -16.78
C ALA A 24 -3.05 21.27 -16.14
N PHE A 25 -2.73 20.05 -15.71
CA PHE A 25 -3.73 19.09 -15.23
C PHE A 25 -3.50 18.57 -13.81
N GLY A 26 -2.27 18.70 -13.31
CA GLY A 26 -1.91 18.16 -12.02
C GLY A 26 -0.86 18.98 -11.30
N THR A 27 -0.59 18.58 -10.07
CA THR A 27 0.41 19.18 -9.21
C THR A 27 1.46 18.13 -8.86
N VAL A 28 2.72 18.53 -8.90
CA VAL A 28 3.87 17.73 -8.46
C VAL A 28 4.42 18.33 -7.18
N PHE A 29 4.57 17.50 -6.16
CA PHE A 29 5.15 17.83 -4.88
C PHE A 29 6.50 17.12 -4.75
N ILE A 30 7.59 17.87 -4.66
CA ILE A 30 8.85 17.27 -4.19
C ILE A 30 8.73 17.15 -2.69
N CYS A 31 8.88 15.93 -2.21
CA CYS A 31 8.74 15.58 -0.82
C CYS A 31 10.06 15.03 -0.29
N LYS A 32 10.36 15.35 0.96
CA LYS A 32 11.42 14.74 1.72
C LYS A 32 10.79 13.79 2.73
N ASP A 33 11.21 12.53 2.72
CA ASP A 33 10.80 11.61 3.75
C ASP A 33 11.49 11.96 5.07
N ILE A 34 10.68 12.34 6.06
CA ILE A 34 11.21 12.78 7.36
C ILE A 34 11.88 11.65 8.15
N ARG A 35 11.73 10.38 7.73
CA ARG A 35 12.33 9.22 8.41
C ARG A 35 13.70 8.87 7.84
N TYR A 36 13.84 8.93 6.51
CA TYR A 36 15.01 8.37 5.81
C TYR A 36 15.86 9.40 5.06
N ASP A 37 15.53 10.69 5.14
CA ASP A 37 16.25 11.76 4.42
C ASP A 37 16.21 11.61 2.88
N ILE A 38 15.33 10.75 2.36
CA ILE A 38 15.16 10.47 0.93
C ILE A 38 14.25 11.53 0.31
N THR A 39 14.60 11.99 -0.89
CA THR A 39 13.75 12.92 -1.67
C THR A 39 13.08 12.19 -2.83
N TYR A 40 11.78 12.40 -3.00
CA TYR A 40 10.99 11.86 -4.10
C TYR A 40 9.93 12.87 -4.57
N ALA A 41 9.30 12.60 -5.71
CA ALA A 41 8.22 13.42 -6.24
C ALA A 41 6.88 12.67 -6.13
N LEU A 42 5.83 13.37 -5.70
CA LEU A 42 4.45 12.90 -5.70
C LEU A 42 3.63 13.73 -6.68
N LYS A 43 3.08 13.09 -7.71
CA LYS A 43 2.27 13.74 -8.74
C LYS A 43 0.80 13.35 -8.58
N THR A 44 -0.09 14.32 -8.59
CA THR A 44 -1.55 14.11 -8.54
C THR A 44 -2.25 15.02 -9.54
N PHE A 45 -3.50 14.73 -9.87
CA PHE A 45 -4.34 15.62 -10.67
C PHE A 45 -4.92 16.76 -9.82
N HIS A 46 -5.36 17.85 -10.44
CA HIS A 46 -5.87 19.02 -9.73
C HIS A 46 -7.10 18.69 -8.87
N ASP A 47 -7.15 19.26 -7.65
CA ASP A 47 -8.25 19.06 -6.69
C ASP A 47 -9.64 19.38 -7.25
N LYS A 48 -9.74 20.22 -8.28
CA LYS A 48 -11.01 20.54 -8.98
C LYS A 48 -11.69 19.34 -9.64
N TYR A 49 -10.98 18.23 -9.81
CA TYR A 49 -11.49 16.98 -10.38
C TYR A 49 -11.96 15.99 -9.31
N ILE A 50 -11.67 16.25 -8.03
CA ILE A 50 -12.08 15.43 -6.89
C ILE A 50 -13.50 15.84 -6.45
N GLY A 51 -14.39 14.88 -6.23
CA GLY A 51 -15.78 15.09 -5.82
C GLY A 51 -16.77 15.44 -6.95
N ASN A 52 -16.37 15.28 -8.22
CA ASN A 52 -17.25 15.44 -9.38
C ASN A 52 -17.93 14.12 -9.76
N ASP A 53 -19.06 14.17 -10.48
CA ASP A 53 -19.81 12.98 -10.96
C ASP A 53 -18.93 11.99 -11.78
N ASN A 54 -17.83 12.47 -12.35
CA ASN A 54 -16.91 11.69 -13.18
C ASN A 54 -15.61 11.28 -12.47
N GLU A 55 -15.47 11.54 -11.16
CA GLU A 55 -14.23 11.30 -10.40
C GLU A 55 -13.71 9.87 -10.57
N GLU A 56 -14.59 8.85 -10.46
CA GLU A 56 -14.19 7.45 -10.55
C GLU A 56 -13.60 7.09 -11.93
N GLU A 57 -14.13 7.69 -13.01
CA GLU A 57 -13.62 7.48 -14.37
C GLU A 57 -12.26 8.16 -14.55
N ILE A 58 -12.09 9.36 -14.00
CA ILE A 58 -10.81 10.09 -14.01
C ILE A 58 -9.74 9.32 -13.23
N ILE A 59 -10.07 8.81 -12.04
CA ILE A 59 -9.14 8.01 -11.23
C ILE A 59 -8.70 6.76 -12.01
N LYS A 60 -9.62 6.04 -12.66
CA LYS A 60 -9.30 4.86 -13.46
C LYS A 60 -8.36 5.18 -14.62
N LEU A 61 -8.58 6.29 -15.31
CA LEU A 61 -7.70 6.70 -16.41
C LEU A 61 -6.31 7.13 -15.89
N PHE A 62 -6.25 7.81 -14.73
CA PHE A 62 -4.99 8.19 -14.11
C PHE A 62 -4.19 6.98 -13.64
N GLU A 63 -4.87 6.03 -12.99
CA GLU A 63 -4.31 4.75 -12.55
C GLU A 63 -3.75 3.95 -13.74
N GLN A 64 -4.50 3.86 -14.85
CA GLN A 64 -4.03 3.15 -16.05
C GLN A 64 -2.72 3.73 -16.59
N GLU A 65 -2.61 5.06 -16.73
CA GLU A 65 -1.38 5.67 -17.24
C GLU A 65 -0.23 5.62 -16.22
N ALA A 66 -0.54 5.68 -14.92
CA ALA A 66 0.44 5.46 -13.86
C ALA A 66 1.06 4.06 -13.97
N TRP A 67 0.24 3.02 -14.11
CA TRP A 67 0.73 1.64 -14.26
C TRP A 67 1.51 1.44 -15.55
N ASN A 68 1.10 2.04 -16.67
CA ASN A 68 1.89 1.98 -17.92
C ASN A 68 3.32 2.52 -17.73
N TRP A 69 3.49 3.57 -16.93
CA TRP A 69 4.81 4.15 -16.65
C TRP A 69 5.58 3.32 -15.62
N ILE A 70 4.92 2.77 -14.60
CA ILE A 70 5.55 1.86 -13.63
C ILE A 70 6.07 0.59 -14.34
N ASP A 71 5.25 -0.02 -15.21
CA ASP A 71 5.58 -1.23 -15.97
C ASP A 71 6.71 -1.03 -17.00
N LEU A 72 7.00 0.22 -17.37
CA LEU A 72 8.10 0.56 -18.27
C LEU A 72 9.47 0.11 -17.71
N ASN A 73 9.55 -0.14 -16.39
CA ASN A 73 10.76 -0.44 -15.66
C ASN A 73 11.81 0.69 -15.74
N GLN A 74 12.81 0.66 -14.85
CA GLN A 74 13.77 1.76 -14.74
C GLN A 74 14.76 1.79 -15.89
N HIS A 75 15.02 2.99 -16.41
CA HIS A 75 16.06 3.26 -17.38
C HIS A 75 16.80 4.56 -17.01
N PRO A 76 18.15 4.65 -17.15
CA PRO A 76 18.92 5.83 -16.74
C PRO A 76 18.48 7.16 -17.38
N ASN A 77 17.84 7.11 -18.54
CA ASN A 77 17.36 8.28 -19.29
C ASN A 77 15.82 8.46 -19.26
N ILE A 78 15.13 7.79 -18.34
CA ILE A 78 13.70 7.97 -18.08
C ILE A 78 13.54 8.23 -16.58
N VAL A 79 12.67 9.18 -16.21
CA VAL A 79 12.30 9.38 -14.81
C VAL A 79 11.58 8.12 -14.33
N ALA A 80 12.11 7.51 -13.28
CA ALA A 80 11.52 6.29 -12.76
C ALA A 80 10.21 6.59 -12.02
N ALA A 81 9.16 5.86 -12.39
CA ALA A 81 7.93 5.76 -11.62
C ALA A 81 8.02 4.57 -10.67
N TYR A 82 7.54 4.74 -9.45
CA TYR A 82 7.65 3.75 -8.39
C TYR A 82 6.33 3.12 -8.05
N ASP A 83 5.30 3.92 -7.78
CA ASP A 83 4.04 3.43 -7.26
C ASP A 83 2.87 4.36 -7.55
N PHE A 84 1.66 3.82 -7.45
CA PHE A 84 0.41 4.53 -7.48
C PHE A 84 -0.36 4.31 -6.17
N MET A 85 -0.48 5.36 -5.36
CA MET A 85 -0.96 5.26 -3.98
C MET A 85 -2.08 6.24 -3.67
N ASN A 86 -2.92 5.91 -2.68
CA ASN A 86 -3.91 6.83 -2.13
C ASN A 86 -3.44 7.34 -0.76
N LEU A 87 -3.14 8.64 -0.67
CA LEU A 87 -2.73 9.31 0.56
C LEU A 87 -3.63 10.53 0.77
N ASP A 88 -4.13 10.71 2.01
CA ASP A 88 -4.97 11.86 2.39
C ASP A 88 -6.12 12.14 1.40
N TYR A 89 -6.79 11.07 0.97
CA TYR A 89 -7.91 11.10 0.01
C TYR A 89 -7.53 11.59 -1.40
N ARG A 90 -6.26 11.48 -1.79
CA ARG A 90 -5.76 11.78 -3.13
C ARG A 90 -4.95 10.64 -3.70
N HIS A 91 -5.09 10.42 -5.00
CA HIS A 91 -4.26 9.48 -5.74
C HIS A 91 -2.96 10.15 -6.18
N PHE A 92 -1.82 9.55 -5.87
CA PHE A 92 -0.50 10.02 -6.20
C PHE A 92 0.26 8.97 -7.01
N LEU A 93 0.86 9.43 -8.11
CA LEU A 93 1.95 8.72 -8.78
C LEU A 93 3.28 9.17 -8.16
N MET A 94 4.01 8.19 -7.64
CA MET A 94 5.29 8.41 -6.98
C MET A 94 6.46 8.25 -7.96
N LEU A 95 7.37 9.22 -7.96
CA LEU A 95 8.40 9.38 -8.99
C LEU A 95 9.77 9.71 -8.39
N GLU A 96 10.82 9.50 -9.19
CA GLU A 96 12.16 10.03 -8.93
C GLU A 96 12.14 11.55 -8.78
N ALA A 97 12.78 12.08 -7.74
CA ALA A 97 13.00 13.51 -7.64
C ALA A 97 14.26 13.92 -8.41
N ILE A 98 14.10 14.74 -9.44
CA ILE A 98 15.22 15.39 -10.14
C ILE A 98 15.34 16.81 -9.64
N CYS A 99 16.26 17.05 -8.69
CA CYS A 99 16.45 18.34 -8.02
C CYS A 99 17.92 18.77 -8.11
N PRO A 100 18.36 19.35 -9.24
CA PRO A 100 19.74 19.79 -9.37
C PRO A 100 20.03 21.02 -8.50
N GLU A 101 21.27 21.12 -8.00
CA GLU A 101 21.72 22.18 -7.07
C GLU A 101 21.70 23.57 -7.71
N ASN A 102 21.89 23.63 -9.03
CA ASN A 102 21.87 24.88 -9.79
C ASN A 102 20.46 25.43 -10.03
N GLY A 103 19.42 24.69 -9.63
CA GLY A 103 18.01 25.05 -9.81
C GLY A 103 17.47 24.91 -11.24
N LYS A 104 18.30 24.57 -12.23
CA LYS A 104 17.92 24.35 -13.63
C LYS A 104 17.52 22.90 -13.84
N GLN A 105 16.22 22.64 -13.70
CA GLN A 105 15.63 21.32 -13.58
C GLN A 105 15.24 20.71 -14.93
N SER A 106 14.72 21.52 -15.86
CA SER A 106 14.27 21.05 -17.18
C SER A 106 15.08 21.68 -18.31
N LEU A 107 14.97 21.12 -19.51
CA LEU A 107 15.63 21.63 -20.70
C LEU A 107 15.19 23.08 -21.03
N THR A 108 13.97 23.47 -20.62
CA THR A 108 13.47 24.84 -20.67
C THR A 108 14.44 25.83 -20.03
N ASP A 109 15.03 25.47 -18.89
CA ASP A 109 15.96 26.33 -18.13
C ASP A 109 17.30 26.57 -18.85
N TYR A 110 17.58 25.77 -19.88
CA TYR A 110 18.81 25.82 -20.68
C TYR A 110 18.59 26.37 -22.10
N LEU A 111 17.35 26.65 -22.52
CA LEU A 111 17.04 27.04 -23.90
C LEU A 111 17.79 28.31 -24.36
N ASN A 112 18.01 29.26 -23.44
CA ASN A 112 18.67 30.53 -23.72
C ASN A 112 20.15 30.56 -23.31
N ASP A 113 20.69 29.44 -22.83
CA ASP A 113 22.09 29.35 -22.44
C ASP A 113 23.00 29.24 -23.66
N ASP A 114 24.22 29.75 -23.54
CA ASP A 114 25.30 29.49 -24.50
C ASP A 114 25.90 28.09 -24.23
N LEU A 115 25.19 27.06 -24.67
CA LEU A 115 25.62 25.66 -24.54
C LEU A 115 26.66 25.29 -25.59
N ASP A 116 27.64 24.47 -25.18
CA ASP A 116 28.53 23.81 -26.13
C ASP A 116 27.76 22.79 -26.99
N GLU A 117 28.06 22.75 -28.28
CA GLU A 117 27.35 21.89 -29.22
C GLU A 117 27.54 20.39 -28.89
N LEU A 118 28.66 19.97 -28.28
CA LEU A 118 28.81 18.59 -27.81
C LEU A 118 27.86 18.25 -26.68
N THR A 119 27.53 19.21 -25.79
CA THR A 119 26.54 18.99 -24.73
C THR A 119 25.16 18.73 -25.33
N VAL A 120 24.76 19.52 -26.33
CA VAL A 120 23.48 19.33 -27.03
C VAL A 120 23.48 17.98 -27.77
N ILE A 121 24.57 17.61 -28.45
CA ILE A 121 24.68 16.29 -29.08
C ILE A 121 24.56 15.16 -28.05
N ASP A 122 25.23 15.29 -26.90
CA ASP A 122 25.21 14.29 -25.82
C ASP A 122 23.81 14.11 -25.24
N TRP A 123 23.11 15.20 -24.94
CA TRP A 123 21.69 15.14 -24.55
C TRP A 123 20.81 14.50 -25.63
N GLY A 124 21.08 14.74 -26.91
CA GLY A 124 20.41 14.05 -28.01
C GLY A 124 20.62 12.53 -27.97
N ILE A 125 21.84 12.09 -27.67
CA ILE A 125 22.17 10.66 -27.52
C ILE A 125 21.40 10.07 -26.33
N GLN A 126 21.43 10.75 -25.18
CA GLN A 126 20.73 10.34 -23.96
C GLN A 126 19.21 10.23 -24.16
N PHE A 127 18.60 11.22 -24.81
CA PHE A 127 17.19 11.21 -25.20
C PHE A 127 16.87 10.01 -26.08
N ALA A 128 17.68 9.77 -27.12
CA ALA A 128 17.46 8.68 -28.05
C ALA A 128 17.57 7.29 -27.37
N TYR A 129 18.44 7.13 -26.37
CA TYR A 129 18.47 5.93 -25.53
C TYR A 129 17.17 5.73 -24.74
N GLY A 130 16.65 6.79 -24.10
CA GLY A 130 15.39 6.73 -23.36
C GLY A 130 14.20 6.35 -24.26
N MET A 131 14.05 7.02 -25.40
CA MET A 131 12.93 6.74 -26.31
C MET A 131 13.02 5.39 -27.01
N GLU A 132 14.23 4.95 -27.40
CA GLU A 132 14.44 3.60 -27.94
C GLU A 132 14.01 2.53 -26.93
N TYR A 133 14.42 2.69 -25.66
CA TYR A 133 14.02 1.80 -24.59
C TYR A 133 12.49 1.79 -24.40
N ALA A 134 11.86 2.97 -24.34
CA ALA A 134 10.43 3.05 -24.11
C ALA A 134 9.62 2.36 -25.22
N HIS A 135 9.97 2.63 -26.48
CA HIS A 135 9.30 2.02 -27.63
C HIS A 135 9.56 0.51 -27.73
N SER A 136 10.74 0.02 -27.33
CA SER A 136 11.00 -1.43 -27.28
C SER A 136 10.18 -2.16 -26.20
N HIS A 137 9.67 -1.43 -25.21
CA HIS A 137 8.83 -1.94 -24.11
C HIS A 137 7.33 -1.70 -24.34
N GLY A 138 6.92 -1.41 -25.58
CA GLY A 138 5.51 -1.37 -25.95
C GLY A 138 4.84 -0.01 -25.86
N ILE A 139 5.56 1.05 -25.46
CA ILE A 139 5.04 2.42 -25.55
C ILE A 139 4.94 2.82 -27.03
N LYS A 140 3.71 3.05 -27.52
CA LYS A 140 3.46 3.40 -28.93
C LYS A 140 3.95 4.81 -29.30
N ALA A 141 3.77 5.76 -28.39
CA ALA A 141 4.21 7.16 -28.51
C ALA A 141 4.19 7.82 -27.12
N HIS A 142 5.04 8.81 -26.89
CA HIS A 142 5.06 9.63 -25.67
C HIS A 142 3.96 10.72 -25.70
N ARG A 143 3.73 11.33 -26.87
CA ARG A 143 2.66 12.32 -27.16
C ARG A 143 2.78 13.72 -26.54
N ASP A 144 3.50 13.91 -25.44
CA ASP A 144 3.75 15.25 -24.85
C ASP A 144 5.26 15.55 -24.71
N LEU A 145 6.03 15.35 -25.77
CA LEU A 145 7.46 15.68 -25.77
C LEU A 145 7.65 17.19 -25.97
N LYS A 146 8.17 17.86 -24.93
CA LYS A 146 8.53 19.28 -24.90
C LYS A 146 9.66 19.52 -23.91
N PRO A 147 10.39 20.66 -23.97
CA PRO A 147 11.52 20.93 -23.10
C PRO A 147 11.21 20.82 -21.59
N ASP A 148 9.99 21.12 -21.17
CA ASP A 148 9.56 21.01 -19.76
C ASP A 148 9.55 19.57 -19.22
N ASN A 149 9.34 18.59 -20.11
CA ASN A 149 9.28 17.17 -19.76
C ASN A 149 10.64 16.45 -19.94
N ILE A 150 11.71 17.23 -20.18
CA ILE A 150 13.07 16.74 -20.33
C ILE A 150 13.90 17.29 -19.17
N LEU A 151 14.12 16.46 -18.16
CA LEU A 151 14.79 16.85 -16.92
C LEU A 151 16.30 16.59 -17.01
N ILE A 152 17.09 17.42 -16.34
CA ILE A 152 18.55 17.28 -16.27
C ILE A 152 18.98 17.27 -14.81
N ASN A 153 19.75 16.26 -14.40
CA ASN A 153 20.28 16.14 -13.05
C ASN A 153 21.68 16.79 -12.90
N ASN A 154 22.25 16.76 -11.69
CA ASN A 154 23.56 17.33 -11.38
C ASN A 154 24.72 16.72 -12.19
N ASP A 155 24.59 15.46 -12.62
CA ASP A 155 25.59 14.74 -13.40
C ASP A 155 25.45 14.96 -14.91
N ASN A 156 24.63 15.95 -15.31
CA ASN A 156 24.30 16.24 -16.70
C ASN A 156 23.61 15.06 -17.42
N ILE A 157 22.89 14.22 -16.66
CA ILE A 157 22.08 13.13 -17.19
C ILE A 157 20.68 13.64 -17.50
N LEU A 158 20.28 13.46 -18.76
CA LEU A 158 18.96 13.76 -19.27
C LEU A 158 18.00 12.61 -18.97
N LYS A 159 16.84 12.94 -18.41
CA LYS A 159 15.75 12.03 -18.12
C LYS A 159 14.43 12.53 -18.70
N ILE A 160 13.76 11.66 -19.46
CA ILE A 160 12.44 11.92 -20.03
C ILE A 160 11.37 11.63 -18.97
N SER A 161 10.43 12.55 -18.75
CA SER A 161 9.32 12.41 -17.82
C SER A 161 7.96 12.49 -18.51
N ASP A 162 6.90 12.16 -17.79
CA ASP A 162 5.48 12.30 -18.20
C ASP A 162 5.00 11.32 -19.28
N PHE A 163 5.52 10.09 -19.24
CA PHE A 163 5.03 8.99 -20.06
C PHE A 163 3.55 8.68 -19.78
N GLY A 164 2.75 8.50 -20.84
CA GLY A 164 1.34 8.09 -20.77
C GLY A 164 0.35 9.19 -20.36
N LEU A 165 0.81 10.23 -19.66
CA LEU A 165 -0.08 11.23 -19.08
C LEU A 165 -0.85 12.06 -20.11
N ALA A 166 -0.31 12.28 -21.30
CA ALA A 166 -0.99 13.01 -22.37
C ALA A 166 -2.27 12.30 -22.87
N ASP A 167 -2.23 10.97 -23.00
CA ASP A 167 -3.41 10.17 -23.38
C ASP A 167 -4.49 10.23 -22.28
N PHE A 168 -4.05 10.26 -21.01
CA PHE A 168 -4.93 10.52 -19.88
C PHE A 168 -5.59 11.91 -19.94
N LEU A 169 -4.83 12.95 -20.30
CA LEU A 169 -5.40 14.30 -20.49
C LEU A 169 -6.53 14.27 -21.52
N ASP A 170 -6.25 13.76 -22.73
CA ASP A 170 -7.22 13.72 -23.83
C ASP A 170 -8.48 12.93 -23.45
N LYS A 171 -8.31 11.74 -22.85
CA LYS A 171 -9.44 10.92 -22.39
C LYS A 171 -10.24 11.64 -21.30
N THR A 172 -9.56 12.31 -20.37
CA THR A 172 -10.23 13.03 -19.28
C THR A 172 -10.96 14.28 -19.78
N PHE A 173 -10.43 15.01 -20.76
CA PHE A 173 -11.14 16.13 -21.38
C PHE A 173 -12.44 15.71 -22.04
N ASN A 174 -12.45 14.56 -22.72
CA ASN A 174 -13.65 13.98 -23.31
C ASN A 174 -14.71 13.61 -22.26
N VAL A 175 -14.28 13.25 -21.05
CA VAL A 175 -15.16 12.91 -19.92
C VAL A 175 -15.75 14.18 -19.28
N ILE A 176 -14.93 15.23 -19.11
CA ILE A 176 -15.30 16.43 -18.31
C ILE A 176 -15.96 17.53 -19.14
N SER A 177 -15.52 17.76 -20.38
CA SER A 177 -15.92 18.93 -21.17
C SER A 177 -16.82 18.56 -22.36
N LYS A 178 -17.93 19.31 -22.53
CA LYS A 178 -18.80 19.28 -23.72
C LYS A 178 -18.67 20.55 -24.57
N SER A 179 -17.79 21.48 -24.19
CA SER A 179 -17.62 22.77 -24.85
C SER A 179 -16.19 22.93 -25.39
N GLU A 180 -16.09 23.23 -26.68
CA GLU A 180 -14.85 23.47 -27.43
C GLU A 180 -13.93 24.52 -26.76
N GLU A 181 -14.44 25.52 -26.04
CA GLU A 181 -13.64 26.61 -25.45
C GLU A 181 -12.68 26.18 -24.31
N GLU A 182 -12.94 25.08 -23.59
CA GLU A 182 -11.99 24.54 -22.59
C GLU A 182 -10.96 23.60 -23.21
N TYR A 183 -11.31 22.92 -24.31
CA TYR A 183 -10.41 22.08 -25.09
C TYR A 183 -9.24 22.89 -25.65
N TYR A 184 -9.51 24.12 -26.12
CA TYR A 184 -8.50 25.02 -26.69
C TYR A 184 -7.59 25.75 -25.68
N ARG A 185 -7.76 25.56 -24.35
CA ARG A 185 -6.94 26.23 -23.31
C ARG A 185 -5.66 25.50 -22.93
N PHE A 186 -5.34 24.34 -23.53
CA PHE A 186 -4.12 23.57 -23.30
C PHE A 186 -2.91 24.12 -24.07
N TYR A 187 -2.64 25.41 -23.92
CA TYR A 187 -1.59 26.10 -24.68
C TYR A 187 -0.18 25.62 -24.30
N GLY A 188 0.59 25.12 -25.29
CA GLY A 188 2.06 25.06 -25.22
C GLY A 188 2.71 23.86 -25.92
N THR A 189 1.99 22.75 -26.08
CA THR A 189 2.55 21.51 -26.67
C THR A 189 2.51 21.54 -28.21
N GLU A 190 1.61 22.31 -28.81
CA GLU A 190 1.38 22.39 -30.27
C GLU A 190 2.61 22.85 -31.05
N ALA A 191 3.41 23.71 -30.43
CA ALA A 191 4.69 24.16 -30.99
C ALA A 191 5.67 23.00 -31.26
N TYR A 192 5.46 21.85 -30.61
CA TYR A 192 6.28 20.65 -30.74
C TYR A 192 5.59 19.52 -31.52
N SER A 193 4.27 19.60 -31.72
CA SER A 193 3.46 18.56 -32.35
C SER A 193 3.80 18.31 -33.82
N ALA A 194 3.76 17.04 -34.21
CA ALA A 194 3.92 16.64 -35.60
C ALA A 194 2.68 17.02 -36.44
N PRO A 195 2.82 17.22 -37.77
CA PRO A 195 1.70 17.53 -38.66
C PRO A 195 0.50 16.59 -38.54
N GLU A 196 0.74 15.29 -38.37
CA GLU A 196 -0.27 14.25 -38.23
C GLU A 196 -0.97 14.23 -36.85
N CYS A 197 -0.35 14.82 -35.81
CA CYS A 197 -0.97 14.88 -34.48
C CYS A 197 -2.18 15.81 -34.43
N PHE A 198 -2.25 16.80 -35.33
CA PHE A 198 -3.45 17.64 -35.50
C PHE A 198 -4.66 16.84 -36.00
N ASP A 199 -4.41 15.67 -36.60
CA ASP A 199 -5.42 14.68 -37.01
C ASP A 199 -5.57 13.55 -35.96
N SER A 200 -5.05 13.75 -34.74
CA SER A 200 -5.03 12.77 -33.63
C SER A 200 -4.26 11.47 -33.93
N GLU A 201 -3.31 11.51 -34.85
CA GLU A 201 -2.43 10.38 -35.15
C GLU A 201 -1.10 10.49 -34.39
N TYR A 202 -0.85 9.51 -33.50
CA TYR A 202 0.34 9.46 -32.65
C TYR A 202 1.13 8.17 -32.87
N SER A 203 2.44 8.29 -33.05
CA SER A 203 3.37 7.18 -33.28
C SER A 203 4.81 7.53 -32.92
N ILE A 204 5.74 6.59 -33.11
CA ILE A 204 7.18 6.88 -33.06
C ILE A 204 7.58 8.04 -33.98
N GLN A 205 6.91 8.21 -35.12
CA GLN A 205 7.22 9.27 -36.09
C GLN A 205 6.84 10.66 -35.56
N SER A 206 5.78 10.77 -34.77
CA SER A 206 5.42 12.04 -34.14
C SER A 206 6.38 12.41 -33.01
N ASP A 207 6.86 11.42 -32.25
CA ASP A 207 7.89 11.63 -31.22
C ASP A 207 9.23 12.07 -31.85
N ILE A 208 9.60 11.50 -33.00
CA ILE A 208 10.78 11.90 -33.78
C ILE A 208 10.67 13.36 -34.25
N TYR A 209 9.50 13.78 -34.72
CA TYR A 209 9.28 15.18 -35.10
C TYR A 209 9.44 16.12 -33.91
N SER A 210 8.84 15.76 -32.77
CA SER A 210 8.94 16.52 -31.51
C SER A 210 10.40 16.65 -31.06
N PHE A 211 11.19 15.56 -31.12
CA PHE A 211 12.64 15.59 -30.93
C PHE A 211 13.32 16.60 -31.86
N GLY A 212 12.95 16.59 -33.16
CA GLY A 212 13.45 17.56 -34.13
C GLY A 212 13.18 19.02 -33.73
N ILE A 213 11.98 19.33 -33.23
CA ILE A 213 11.63 20.69 -32.79
C ILE A 213 12.43 21.08 -31.54
N ILE A 214 12.48 20.20 -30.53
CA ILE A 214 13.21 20.45 -29.27
C ILE A 214 14.69 20.72 -29.56
N PHE A 215 15.33 19.87 -30.37
CA PHE A 215 16.75 20.01 -30.68
C PHE A 215 17.03 21.16 -31.66
N TYR A 216 16.06 21.53 -32.51
CA TYR A 216 16.12 22.81 -33.24
C TYR A 216 16.16 23.98 -32.26
N GLN A 217 15.21 24.02 -31.33
CA GLN A 217 15.00 25.15 -30.43
C GLN A 217 16.24 25.39 -29.56
N ILE A 218 16.78 24.35 -28.95
CA ILE A 218 17.97 24.48 -28.10
C ILE A 218 19.23 24.84 -28.91
N THR A 219 19.38 24.30 -30.11
CA THR A 219 20.50 24.66 -31.01
C THR A 219 20.37 26.12 -31.51
N ASN A 220 19.14 26.62 -31.58
CA ASN A 220 18.82 27.97 -32.03
C ASN A 220 18.56 28.95 -30.88
N LYS A 221 19.12 28.70 -29.69
CA LYS A 221 19.06 29.60 -28.52
C LYS A 221 17.63 29.99 -28.11
N GLY A 222 16.74 29.01 -28.07
CA GLY A 222 15.37 29.17 -27.60
C GLY A 222 14.34 29.49 -28.70
N ASP A 223 14.80 29.89 -29.88
CA ASP A 223 13.92 30.23 -31.01
C ASP A 223 13.38 28.96 -31.69
N LEU A 224 12.05 28.83 -31.71
CA LEU A 224 11.34 27.76 -32.41
C LEU A 224 11.45 27.88 -33.94
N PRO A 225 11.37 26.76 -34.68
CA PRO A 225 11.33 26.80 -36.15
C PRO A 225 10.01 27.40 -36.66
N PHE A 226 8.93 27.20 -35.90
CA PHE A 226 7.59 27.68 -36.17
C PHE A 226 7.05 28.33 -34.89
N TYR A 227 6.53 29.54 -35.04
CA TYR A 227 5.88 30.27 -33.96
C TYR A 227 4.60 30.87 -34.52
N ALA A 228 3.53 30.67 -33.78
CA ALA A 228 2.21 31.22 -34.05
C ALA A 228 1.64 31.79 -32.75
N GLU A 229 0.84 32.85 -32.89
CA GLU A 229 0.12 33.46 -31.76
C GLU A 229 -1.19 32.71 -31.47
N TYR A 230 -1.79 32.08 -32.49
CA TYR A 230 -3.04 31.34 -32.41
C TYR A 230 -2.84 29.84 -32.70
N PHE A 231 -3.70 29.00 -32.12
CA PHE A 231 -3.63 27.54 -32.21
C PHE A 231 -3.75 27.05 -33.65
N GLU A 232 -4.73 27.56 -34.39
CA GLU A 232 -5.06 27.15 -35.76
C GLU A 232 -3.91 27.44 -36.73
N ASP A 233 -3.08 28.43 -36.41
CA ASP A 233 -1.91 28.77 -37.22
C ASP A 233 -0.76 27.77 -37.04
N TYR A 234 -0.65 27.10 -35.87
CA TYR A 234 0.38 26.07 -35.68
C TYR A 234 0.18 24.89 -36.64
N GLU A 235 -1.05 24.43 -36.84
CA GLU A 235 -1.34 23.35 -37.79
C GLU A 235 -0.83 23.72 -39.19
N ILE A 236 -1.18 24.93 -39.67
CA ILE A 236 -0.79 25.40 -40.99
C ILE A 236 0.74 25.49 -41.10
N LEU A 237 1.41 26.07 -40.11
CA LEU A 237 2.86 26.21 -40.11
C LEU A 237 3.56 24.86 -40.09
N HIS A 238 3.11 23.94 -39.24
CA HIS A 238 3.69 22.61 -39.12
C HIS A 238 3.46 21.79 -40.38
N LYS A 239 2.31 21.91 -41.06
CA LYS A 239 2.02 21.21 -42.34
C LYS A 239 2.73 21.82 -43.55
N THR A 240 3.01 23.13 -43.58
CA THR A 240 3.42 23.81 -44.84
C THR A 240 4.78 24.51 -44.80
N LYS A 241 5.19 25.08 -43.66
CA LYS A 241 6.38 25.92 -43.58
C LYS A 241 7.63 25.06 -43.38
N LYS A 242 8.69 25.35 -44.14
CA LYS A 242 10.00 24.71 -43.95
C LYS A 242 10.80 25.41 -42.83
N PRO A 243 11.50 24.66 -41.97
CA PRO A 243 12.32 25.26 -40.91
C PRO A 243 13.52 26.00 -41.52
N LYS A 244 13.93 27.11 -40.88
CA LYS A 244 15.11 27.87 -41.32
C LYS A 244 16.37 27.06 -41.01
N LYS A 245 17.24 26.88 -42.01
CA LYS A 245 18.52 26.16 -41.85
C LYS A 245 19.39 26.76 -40.75
N LEU A 246 19.78 25.92 -39.79
CA LEU A 246 20.72 26.27 -38.73
C LEU A 246 22.17 26.14 -39.21
N ASN A 247 23.05 26.97 -38.63
CA ASN A 247 24.49 26.86 -38.80
C ASN A 247 25.08 25.97 -37.70
N SER A 248 24.75 24.68 -37.75
CA SER A 248 25.15 23.66 -36.78
C SER A 248 25.33 22.33 -37.49
N ASP A 249 26.24 21.48 -37.00
CA ASP A 249 26.42 20.14 -37.57
C ASP A 249 25.30 19.16 -37.15
N LEU A 250 24.46 19.54 -36.18
CA LEU A 250 23.21 18.83 -35.88
C LEU A 250 22.14 19.04 -36.95
N TRP A 251 22.25 20.09 -37.79
CA TRP A 251 21.22 20.45 -38.76
C TRP A 251 20.76 19.28 -39.65
N PRO A 252 21.63 18.43 -40.24
CA PRO A 252 21.17 17.33 -41.08
C PRO A 252 20.26 16.35 -40.35
N ILE A 253 20.56 16.06 -39.07
CA ILE A 253 19.76 15.15 -38.23
C ILE A 253 18.44 15.84 -37.87
N ILE A 254 18.49 17.08 -37.39
CA ILE A 254 17.31 17.91 -37.05
C ILE A 254 16.39 18.04 -38.27
N SER A 255 16.92 18.41 -39.44
CA SER A 255 16.12 18.63 -40.64
C SER A 255 15.41 17.37 -41.12
N LYS A 256 16.05 16.20 -40.98
CA LYS A 256 15.43 14.92 -41.34
C LYS A 256 14.29 14.56 -40.36
N CYS A 257 14.45 14.86 -39.07
CA CYS A 257 13.36 14.68 -38.10
C CYS A 257 12.16 15.60 -38.40
N LEU A 258 12.39 16.78 -38.97
CA LEU A 258 11.38 17.80 -39.28
C LEU A 258 10.74 17.69 -40.67
N GLU A 259 10.98 16.59 -41.41
CA GLU A 259 10.29 16.34 -42.66
C GLU A 259 8.77 16.23 -42.43
N LYS A 260 8.00 16.74 -43.39
CA LYS A 260 6.55 16.89 -43.21
C LYS A 260 5.83 15.55 -43.32
N ASP A 261 6.19 14.76 -44.34
CA ASP A 261 5.76 13.37 -44.45
C ASP A 261 6.51 12.52 -43.42
N SER A 262 5.77 11.74 -42.63
CA SER A 262 6.34 10.86 -41.62
C SER A 262 7.26 9.79 -42.22
N ASN A 263 7.04 9.38 -43.48
CA ASN A 263 7.86 8.36 -44.13
C ASN A 263 9.25 8.86 -44.55
N ASP A 264 9.43 10.18 -44.64
CA ASP A 264 10.71 10.81 -45.00
C ASP A 264 11.61 11.07 -43.76
N ARG A 265 11.09 10.83 -42.55
CA ARG A 265 11.82 10.98 -41.28
C ARG A 265 12.70 9.74 -41.02
N TYR A 266 13.33 9.70 -39.84
CA TYR A 266 14.04 8.49 -39.39
C TYR A 266 13.04 7.38 -39.06
N GLU A 267 13.40 6.11 -39.28
CA GLU A 267 12.49 5.00 -38.99
C GLU A 267 12.23 4.85 -37.48
N ASN A 268 13.26 5.09 -36.66
CA ASN A 268 13.23 4.94 -35.20
C ASN A 268 14.37 5.72 -34.52
N PHE A 269 14.33 5.76 -33.18
CA PHE A 269 15.37 6.42 -32.38
C PHE A 269 16.74 5.70 -32.42
N THR A 270 16.80 4.43 -32.80
CA THR A 270 18.08 3.71 -32.99
C THR A 270 18.91 4.34 -34.11
N GLU A 271 18.27 4.73 -35.22
CA GLU A 271 18.96 5.41 -36.32
C GLU A 271 19.43 6.81 -35.94
N ILE A 272 18.59 7.59 -35.26
CA ILE A 272 18.93 8.93 -34.76
C ILE A 272 20.14 8.85 -33.83
N LYS A 273 20.09 7.94 -32.85
CA LYS A 273 21.18 7.68 -31.91
C LYS A 273 22.48 7.36 -32.63
N LYS A 274 22.44 6.50 -33.65
CA LYS A 274 23.63 6.12 -34.43
C LYS A 274 24.26 7.33 -35.11
N ASP A 275 23.46 8.20 -35.74
CA ASP A 275 23.95 9.40 -36.40
C ASP A 275 24.51 10.43 -35.41
N LEU A 276 23.86 10.59 -34.25
CA LEU A 276 24.35 11.45 -33.17
C LEU A 276 25.68 10.95 -32.57
N ILE A 277 25.81 9.64 -32.32
CA ILE A 277 27.06 9.04 -31.85
C ILE A 277 28.20 9.23 -32.87
N ASN A 278 27.90 9.06 -34.16
CA ASN A 278 28.87 9.29 -35.23
C ASN A 278 29.28 10.76 -35.29
N LEU A 279 28.34 11.69 -35.09
CA LEU A 279 28.62 13.12 -35.05
C LEU A 279 29.47 13.50 -33.83
N PHE A 280 29.13 12.98 -32.64
CA PHE A 280 29.88 13.17 -31.40
C PHE A 280 31.33 12.70 -31.55
N SER A 281 31.52 11.48 -32.07
CA SER A 281 32.85 10.87 -32.25
C SER A 281 33.72 11.60 -33.27
N LYS A 282 33.12 12.34 -34.21
CA LYS A 282 33.88 13.20 -35.16
C LYS A 282 34.36 14.50 -34.52
N LYS A 283 33.67 14.97 -33.48
CA LYS A 283 33.93 16.25 -32.81
C LYS A 283 34.75 16.13 -31.54
N SER A 284 34.79 14.96 -30.94
CA SER A 284 35.41 14.72 -29.63
C SER A 284 36.09 13.35 -29.58
N ASP A 285 37.26 13.30 -28.97
CA ASP A 285 37.95 12.05 -28.63
C ASP A 285 37.35 11.36 -27.39
N LYS A 286 36.42 12.02 -26.69
CA LYS A 286 35.69 11.41 -25.56
C LYS A 286 34.80 10.29 -26.08
N LYS A 287 34.59 9.26 -25.27
CA LYS A 287 33.58 8.25 -25.57
C LYS A 287 32.19 8.89 -25.49
N PRO A 288 31.29 8.63 -26.46
CA PRO A 288 29.91 9.10 -26.39
C PRO A 288 29.23 8.50 -25.16
N TYR A 289 28.22 9.20 -24.62
CA TYR A 289 27.38 8.63 -23.59
C TYR A 289 26.85 7.27 -24.01
N LYS A 290 26.90 6.34 -23.06
CA LYS A 290 26.25 5.06 -23.14
C LYS A 290 25.67 4.82 -21.76
N PRO A 291 24.36 4.54 -21.63
CA PRO A 291 23.79 4.22 -20.35
C PRO A 291 24.54 2.99 -19.84
N THR A 292 25.19 3.14 -18.70
CA THR A 292 25.52 1.97 -17.92
C THR A 292 24.19 1.50 -17.39
N ILE A 293 23.55 0.54 -18.07
CA ILE A 293 22.63 -0.38 -17.39
C ILE A 293 23.53 -1.24 -16.54
N SER A 294 24.10 -0.61 -15.52
CA SER A 294 24.94 -1.25 -14.58
C SER A 294 24.01 -2.13 -13.76
N GLN A 295 24.29 -3.41 -13.77
CA GLN A 295 24.28 -4.18 -12.53
C GLN A 295 25.32 -3.54 -11.58
N ASP A 296 25.17 -2.24 -11.24
CA ASP A 296 26.12 -1.54 -10.37
C ASP A 296 25.76 -1.92 -8.95
N LYS A 297 26.79 -2.38 -8.27
CA LYS A 297 26.76 -3.00 -6.95
C LYS A 297 26.33 -2.06 -5.82
N SER A 298 26.16 -0.77 -6.15
CA SER A 298 25.65 0.29 -5.28
C SER A 298 24.16 0.55 -5.48
N VAL A 299 23.64 0.30 -6.68
CA VAL A 299 22.28 0.69 -7.10
C VAL A 299 21.24 -0.33 -6.63
N LEU A 300 21.62 -1.61 -6.49
CA LEU A 300 20.73 -2.66 -5.97
C LEU A 300 20.29 -2.41 -4.53
N GLY A 301 21.20 -1.90 -3.68
CA GLY A 301 20.88 -1.50 -2.31
C GLY A 301 19.91 -0.33 -2.27
N GLU A 302 20.16 0.72 -3.06
CA GLU A 302 19.28 1.89 -3.19
C GLU A 302 17.91 1.55 -3.79
N TYR A 303 17.86 0.61 -4.74
CA TYR A 303 16.64 0.12 -5.37
C TYR A 303 15.81 -0.75 -4.40
N ALA A 304 16.47 -1.61 -3.63
CA ALA A 304 15.82 -2.41 -2.60
C ALA A 304 15.33 -1.56 -1.42
N GLU A 305 16.11 -0.53 -1.02
CA GLU A 305 15.71 0.48 -0.03
C GLU A 305 14.47 1.22 -0.45
N LYS A 306 14.46 1.65 -1.71
CA LYS A 306 13.29 2.28 -2.31
C LYS A 306 12.07 1.36 -2.35
N ASN A 307 12.22 0.11 -2.80
CA ASN A 307 11.10 -0.84 -2.87
C ASN A 307 10.53 -1.16 -1.48
N LEU A 308 11.40 -1.34 -0.48
CA LEU A 308 10.97 -1.56 0.90
C LEU A 308 10.23 -0.34 1.46
N HIS A 309 10.76 0.85 1.18
CA HIS A 309 10.17 2.11 1.60
C HIS A 309 8.74 2.30 1.04
N PHE A 310 8.45 1.73 -0.13
CA PHE A 310 7.16 1.80 -0.80
C PHE A 310 6.27 0.58 -0.64
N GLY A 311 6.65 -0.38 0.22
CA GLY A 311 5.82 -1.55 0.51
C GLY A 311 5.80 -2.64 -0.58
N PHE A 312 6.65 -2.53 -1.61
CA PHE A 312 6.91 -3.60 -2.59
C PHE A 312 7.82 -4.66 -1.97
N ASN A 313 7.30 -5.34 -0.96
CA ASN A 313 8.11 -6.17 -0.08
C ASN A 313 8.68 -7.39 -0.80
N THR A 314 8.00 -7.91 -1.84
CA THR A 314 8.47 -9.07 -2.62
C THR A 314 9.64 -8.68 -3.53
N GLU A 315 9.53 -7.54 -4.19
CA GLU A 315 10.53 -6.95 -5.07
C GLU A 315 11.74 -6.49 -4.24
N ALA A 316 11.49 -5.80 -3.12
CA ALA A 316 12.53 -5.41 -2.18
C ALA A 316 13.31 -6.63 -1.69
N GLU A 317 12.63 -7.72 -1.31
CA GLU A 317 13.28 -8.96 -0.89
C GLU A 317 14.19 -9.52 -2.00
N ALA A 318 13.67 -9.64 -3.22
CA ALA A 318 14.43 -10.19 -4.35
C ALA A 318 15.70 -9.38 -4.63
N GLU A 319 15.61 -8.06 -4.52
CA GLU A 319 16.70 -7.13 -4.79
C GLU A 319 17.70 -7.07 -3.64
N TYR A 320 17.25 -7.11 -2.39
CA TYR A 320 18.15 -7.27 -1.24
C TYR A 320 18.89 -8.60 -1.27
N ARG A 321 18.27 -9.70 -1.70
CA ARG A 321 18.97 -10.99 -1.84
C ARG A 321 20.12 -10.89 -2.84
N LYS A 322 19.89 -10.25 -3.99
CA LYS A 322 20.96 -9.96 -4.96
C LYS A 322 22.04 -9.07 -4.35
N ALA A 323 21.65 -8.00 -3.65
CA ALA A 323 22.59 -7.08 -3.01
C ALA A 323 23.45 -7.75 -1.93
N ILE A 324 22.91 -8.74 -1.19
CA ILE A 324 23.67 -9.52 -0.20
C ILE A 324 24.71 -10.46 -0.84
N GLU A 325 24.45 -11.00 -2.03
CA GLU A 325 25.46 -11.80 -2.75
C GLU A 325 26.71 -10.96 -3.06
N GLU A 326 26.52 -9.64 -3.20
CA GLU A 326 27.59 -8.70 -3.55
C GLU A 326 28.34 -8.14 -2.33
N ASP A 327 27.62 -7.75 -1.27
CA ASP A 327 28.21 -7.34 0.01
C ASP A 327 27.54 -8.08 1.20
N PRO A 328 27.96 -9.32 1.48
CA PRO A 328 27.36 -10.14 2.53
C PRO A 328 27.65 -9.65 3.95
N ASN A 329 28.46 -8.60 4.11
CA ASN A 329 28.80 -8.03 5.42
C ASN A 329 28.14 -6.68 5.68
N ASN A 330 27.47 -6.09 4.69
CA ASN A 330 26.76 -4.83 4.83
C ASN A 330 25.62 -4.95 5.86
N PHE A 331 25.68 -4.13 6.90
CA PHE A 331 24.66 -4.13 7.95
C PHE A 331 23.30 -3.67 7.41
N ILE A 332 23.27 -2.57 6.66
CA ILE A 332 22.03 -1.89 6.22
C ILE A 332 21.24 -2.80 5.29
N ILE A 333 21.92 -3.41 4.31
CA ILE A 333 21.31 -4.35 3.35
C ILE A 333 20.74 -5.57 4.07
N GLN A 334 21.48 -6.15 5.02
CA GLN A 334 21.00 -7.31 5.80
C GLN A 334 19.82 -6.93 6.69
N PHE A 335 19.88 -5.77 7.34
CA PHE A 335 18.82 -5.28 8.20
C PHE A 335 17.54 -5.07 7.39
N ASN A 336 17.63 -4.37 6.26
CA ASN A 336 16.48 -4.08 5.43
C ASN A 336 15.91 -5.33 4.73
N LEU A 337 16.74 -6.30 4.34
CA LEU A 337 16.23 -7.62 3.92
C LEU A 337 15.36 -8.25 5.00
N ALA A 338 15.81 -8.19 6.26
CA ALA A 338 15.04 -8.76 7.35
C ALA A 338 13.69 -8.04 7.53
N VAL A 339 13.63 -6.73 7.32
CA VAL A 339 12.36 -5.97 7.31
C VAL A 339 11.46 -6.40 6.15
N SER A 340 11.99 -6.50 4.92
CA SER A 340 11.22 -7.01 3.76
C SER A 340 10.67 -8.41 4.02
N LEU A 341 11.47 -9.30 4.61
CA LEU A 341 11.06 -10.65 4.97
C LEU A 341 9.94 -10.66 6.02
N LEU A 342 9.97 -9.76 7.00
CA LEU A 342 8.86 -9.61 7.96
C LEU A 342 7.57 -9.20 7.29
N ASN A 343 7.65 -8.24 6.37
CA ASN A 343 6.49 -7.77 5.63
C ASN A 343 5.93 -8.83 4.67
N ASN A 344 6.76 -9.77 4.20
CA ASN A 344 6.35 -10.95 3.44
C ASN A 344 5.98 -12.16 4.34
N GLU A 345 5.76 -11.95 5.64
CA GLU A 345 5.41 -12.99 6.62
C GLU A 345 6.44 -14.13 6.76
N LYS A 346 7.68 -13.94 6.31
CA LYS A 346 8.80 -14.89 6.44
C LYS A 346 9.52 -14.73 7.78
N ILE A 347 8.77 -14.92 8.86
CA ILE A 347 9.16 -14.57 10.24
C ILE A 347 10.47 -15.23 10.71
N GLU A 348 10.65 -16.53 10.45
CA GLU A 348 11.82 -17.28 10.93
C GLU A 348 13.13 -16.85 10.24
N GLU A 349 13.07 -16.53 8.95
CA GLU A 349 14.24 -16.08 8.21
C GLU A 349 14.67 -14.68 8.66
N ALA A 350 13.72 -13.76 8.77
CA ALA A 350 13.96 -12.41 9.29
C ALA A 350 14.59 -12.45 10.70
N LYS A 351 14.04 -13.27 11.60
CA LYS A 351 14.57 -13.45 12.96
C LYS A 351 16.04 -13.89 12.95
N ASN A 352 16.38 -14.86 12.11
CA ASN A 352 17.74 -15.38 12.02
C ASN A 352 18.73 -14.30 11.55
N ILE A 353 18.33 -13.42 10.64
CA ILE A 353 19.16 -12.30 10.18
C ILE A 353 19.31 -11.27 11.30
N LEU A 354 18.21 -10.82 11.92
CA LEU A 354 18.26 -9.83 13.01
C LEU A 354 19.09 -10.31 14.21
N LYS A 355 18.98 -11.58 14.61
CA LYS A 355 19.80 -12.16 15.69
C LYS A 355 21.29 -12.24 15.34
N LYS A 356 21.66 -12.36 14.06
CA LYS A 356 23.07 -12.26 13.64
C LYS A 356 23.57 -10.83 13.73
N LEU A 357 22.74 -9.86 13.38
CA LEU A 357 23.06 -8.44 13.44
C LEU A 357 23.17 -7.92 14.88
N GLU A 358 22.39 -8.46 15.82
CA GLU A 358 22.46 -8.15 17.27
C GLU A 358 23.86 -8.32 17.87
N ASN A 359 24.68 -9.24 17.37
CA ASN A 359 26.01 -9.55 17.92
C ASN A 359 27.14 -8.64 17.42
N LYS A 360 26.83 -7.69 16.53
CA LYS A 360 27.77 -6.70 16.02
C LYS A 360 27.42 -5.40 16.75
N ASP A 361 28.39 -4.64 17.28
CA ASP A 361 28.28 -3.51 18.23
C ASP A 361 27.38 -2.30 17.80
N TYR A 362 26.33 -2.52 17.03
CA TYR A 362 25.37 -1.53 16.52
C TYR A 362 24.22 -1.35 17.51
N LEU A 363 24.08 -0.13 18.02
CA LEU A 363 22.98 0.28 18.90
C LEU A 363 21.85 0.88 18.04
N ILE A 364 21.07 0.03 17.37
CA ILE A 364 20.03 0.43 16.42
C ILE A 364 18.64 0.06 16.99
N PRO A 365 17.82 1.05 17.41
CA PRO A 365 16.54 0.78 18.06
C PRO A 365 15.53 0.01 17.17
N GLU A 366 15.55 0.20 15.85
CA GLU A 366 14.68 -0.47 14.88
C GLU A 366 14.88 -1.99 14.90
N LEU A 367 16.13 -2.43 15.05
CA LEU A 367 16.49 -3.85 15.10
C LEU A 367 15.83 -4.53 16.29
N TYR A 368 15.91 -3.91 17.45
CA TYR A 368 15.30 -4.44 18.66
C TYR A 368 13.76 -4.34 18.62
N TYR A 369 13.19 -3.28 18.03
CA TYR A 369 11.74 -3.21 17.80
C TYR A 369 11.25 -4.38 16.94
N ASN A 370 11.92 -4.67 15.82
CA ASN A 370 11.54 -5.75 14.91
C ASN A 370 11.71 -7.13 15.57
N LEU A 371 12.76 -7.33 16.38
CA LEU A 371 12.88 -8.54 17.20
C LEU A 371 11.73 -8.65 18.21
N GLY A 372 11.34 -7.55 18.87
CA GLY A 372 10.18 -7.50 19.76
C GLY A 372 8.91 -7.93 19.05
N TYR A 373 8.65 -7.39 17.85
CA TYR A 373 7.51 -7.74 17.01
C TYR A 373 7.47 -9.22 16.60
N ILE A 374 8.62 -9.78 16.23
CA ILE A 374 8.75 -11.21 15.95
C ILE A 374 8.35 -12.04 17.17
N TYR A 375 8.81 -11.68 18.36
CA TYR A 375 8.49 -12.42 19.58
C TYR A 375 7.02 -12.23 20.02
N THR A 376 6.40 -11.08 19.75
CA THR A 376 4.93 -10.90 19.85
C THR A 376 4.21 -11.95 19.00
N ILE A 377 4.55 -12.08 17.71
CA ILE A 377 3.91 -13.05 16.79
C ILE A 377 4.11 -14.49 17.27
N LYS A 378 5.26 -14.78 17.88
CA LYS A 378 5.60 -16.11 18.41
C LYS A 378 5.03 -16.38 19.81
N GLU A 379 4.26 -15.45 20.37
CA GLU A 379 3.68 -15.53 21.73
C GLU A 379 4.74 -15.69 22.84
N ASP A 380 5.98 -15.24 22.59
CA ASP A 380 7.07 -15.19 23.59
C ASP A 380 7.10 -13.78 24.21
N HIS A 381 6.09 -13.51 25.04
CA HIS A 381 5.83 -12.19 25.63
C HIS A 381 7.00 -11.65 26.46
N GLU A 382 7.75 -12.52 27.14
CA GLU A 382 8.89 -12.11 27.96
C GLU A 382 10.01 -11.52 27.09
N LYS A 383 10.37 -12.19 25.99
CA LYS A 383 11.36 -11.66 25.04
C LYS A 383 10.85 -10.45 24.28
N ALA A 384 9.57 -10.43 23.91
CA ALA A 384 8.97 -9.25 23.28
C ALA A 384 9.16 -8.01 24.17
N VAL A 385 8.83 -8.13 25.46
CA VAL A 385 9.03 -7.07 26.47
C VAL A 385 10.50 -6.65 26.58
N GLU A 386 11.43 -7.61 26.65
CA GLU A 386 12.88 -7.34 26.70
C GLU A 386 13.33 -6.50 25.51
N TYR A 387 12.96 -6.92 24.30
CA TYR A 387 13.37 -6.27 23.06
C TYR A 387 12.74 -4.89 22.84
N TYR A 388 11.44 -4.74 23.14
CA TYR A 388 10.82 -3.42 23.05
C TYR A 388 11.41 -2.43 24.07
N LYS A 389 11.78 -2.88 25.27
CA LYS A 389 12.49 -2.03 26.24
C LYS A 389 13.86 -1.61 25.73
N LEU A 390 14.64 -2.55 25.18
CA LEU A 390 15.94 -2.24 24.59
C LEU A 390 15.80 -1.20 23.46
N SER A 391 14.81 -1.36 22.58
CA SER A 391 14.50 -0.36 21.55
C SER A 391 14.20 1.02 22.15
N ILE A 392 13.33 1.08 23.15
CA ILE A 392 12.98 2.33 23.83
C ILE A 392 14.19 2.98 24.52
N ASP A 393 14.99 2.21 25.24
CA ASP A 393 16.13 2.72 26.00
C ASP A 393 17.24 3.27 25.08
N LEU A 394 17.41 2.70 23.89
CA LEU A 394 18.38 3.15 22.89
C LEU A 394 17.92 4.37 22.09
N SER A 395 16.62 4.67 22.10
CA SER A 395 16.05 5.73 21.26
C SER A 395 16.36 7.18 21.71
N ILE A 396 17.11 7.42 22.80
CA ILE A 396 17.46 8.76 23.37
C ILE A 396 16.44 9.86 23.01
N ASP A 397 15.22 9.77 23.57
CA ASP A 397 14.13 10.75 23.37
C ASP A 397 13.82 11.13 21.90
N SER A 398 14.24 10.30 20.94
CA SER A 398 13.88 10.45 19.53
C SER A 398 12.42 10.04 19.33
N PHE A 399 11.78 10.84 18.52
CA PHE A 399 10.35 10.95 18.27
C PHE A 399 9.76 9.72 17.53
N ASP A 400 10.61 8.76 17.15
CA ASP A 400 10.36 7.82 16.05
C ASP A 400 9.77 6.46 16.47
N TYR A 401 9.61 6.21 17.79
CA TYR A 401 9.27 4.86 18.33
C TYR A 401 8.01 4.78 19.16
N LEU A 402 7.02 5.60 18.86
CA LEU A 402 5.74 5.56 19.55
C LEU A 402 5.09 4.16 19.51
N GLN A 403 5.28 3.44 18.41
CA GLN A 403 4.75 2.08 18.24
C GLN A 403 5.39 1.08 19.22
N ALA A 404 6.69 1.23 19.53
CA ALA A 404 7.37 0.38 20.51
C ALA A 404 6.75 0.52 21.91
N TYR A 405 6.39 1.75 22.31
CA TYR A 405 5.69 2.00 23.57
C TYR A 405 4.31 1.33 23.60
N ILE A 406 3.55 1.42 22.50
CA ILE A 406 2.21 0.84 22.41
C ILE A 406 2.29 -0.69 22.44
N ASN A 407 3.19 -1.29 21.65
CA ASN A 407 3.35 -2.74 21.60
C ASN A 407 3.84 -3.28 22.96
N LEU A 408 4.84 -2.64 23.58
CA LEU A 408 5.30 -2.99 24.93
C LEU A 408 4.15 -2.93 25.96
N ALA A 409 3.32 -1.90 25.88
CA ALA A 409 2.18 -1.74 26.75
C ALA A 409 1.14 -2.86 26.55
N ASN A 410 0.89 -3.25 25.30
CA ASN A 410 0.02 -4.38 24.98
C ASN A 410 0.58 -5.71 25.49
N GLU A 411 1.89 -5.96 25.39
CA GLU A 411 2.52 -7.14 26.01
C GLU A 411 2.28 -7.17 27.52
N PHE A 412 2.45 -6.04 28.22
CA PHE A 412 2.17 -5.98 29.65
C PHE A 412 0.70 -6.27 29.97
N ARG A 413 -0.24 -5.81 29.15
CA ARG A 413 -1.67 -6.13 29.35
C ARG A 413 -1.93 -7.62 29.18
N ILE A 414 -1.38 -8.24 28.13
CA ILE A 414 -1.49 -9.68 27.87
C ILE A 414 -0.92 -10.49 29.03
N MET A 415 0.21 -10.06 29.60
CA MET A 415 0.84 -10.66 30.77
C MET A 415 0.09 -10.39 32.11
N GLY A 416 -1.03 -9.66 32.09
CA GLY A 416 -1.81 -9.33 33.28
C GLY A 416 -1.19 -8.24 34.16
N GLU A 417 -0.35 -7.38 33.60
CA GLU A 417 0.35 -6.27 34.27
C GLU A 417 -0.09 -4.87 33.76
N PRO A 418 -1.39 -4.52 33.80
CA PRO A 418 -1.90 -3.29 33.20
C PRO A 418 -1.35 -2.01 33.84
N MET A 419 -0.86 -2.05 35.09
CA MET A 419 -0.15 -0.93 35.70
C MET A 419 1.13 -0.56 34.95
N LYS A 420 1.91 -1.54 34.47
CA LYS A 420 3.11 -1.26 33.69
C LYS A 420 2.72 -0.68 32.34
N SER A 421 1.70 -1.23 31.70
CA SER A 421 1.10 -0.66 30.47
C SER A 421 0.77 0.83 30.62
N ILE A 422 0.05 1.20 31.69
CA ILE A 422 -0.32 2.60 31.99
C ILE A 422 0.92 3.50 32.08
N ILE A 423 2.00 3.04 32.71
CA ILE A 423 3.24 3.84 32.86
C ILE A 423 3.83 4.17 31.48
N TYR A 424 4.00 3.17 30.61
CA TYR A 424 4.57 3.37 29.28
C TYR A 424 3.66 4.19 28.38
N LEU A 425 2.35 3.95 28.41
CA LEU A 425 1.38 4.71 27.61
C LEU A 425 1.23 6.17 28.08
N LYS A 426 1.36 6.45 29.38
CA LYS A 426 1.44 7.83 29.87
C LYS A 426 2.68 8.55 29.36
N LYS A 427 3.83 7.88 29.36
CA LYS A 427 5.06 8.43 28.78
C LYS A 427 4.87 8.70 27.29
N ALA A 428 4.34 7.74 26.54
CA ALA A 428 4.01 7.88 25.12
C ALA A 428 3.05 9.05 24.85
N LEU A 429 1.96 9.17 25.63
CA LEU A 429 0.97 10.23 25.48
C LEU A 429 1.55 11.61 25.83
N SER A 430 2.51 11.68 26.76
CA SER A 430 3.19 12.95 27.07
C SER A 430 4.04 13.46 25.90
N LEU A 431 4.59 12.56 25.09
CA LEU A 431 5.33 12.88 23.86
C LEU A 431 4.39 13.29 22.72
N LYS A 432 3.21 12.65 22.63
CA LYS A 432 2.20 12.89 21.57
C LYS A 432 0.79 13.08 22.14
N GLN A 433 0.56 14.25 22.73
CA GLN A 433 -0.65 14.58 23.49
C GLN A 433 -1.98 14.50 22.72
N LYS A 434 -1.93 14.47 21.39
CA LYS A 434 -3.08 14.43 20.48
C LYS A 434 -3.27 13.09 19.78
N CYS A 435 -2.39 12.11 19.99
CA CYS A 435 -2.48 10.82 19.30
C CYS A 435 -3.59 9.94 19.89
N LEU A 436 -4.59 9.65 19.06
CA LEU A 436 -5.78 8.92 19.46
C LEU A 436 -5.49 7.44 19.72
N MET A 437 -4.60 6.83 18.95
CA MET A 437 -4.18 5.44 19.16
C MET A 437 -3.61 5.20 20.56
N ILE A 438 -2.78 6.11 21.08
CA ILE A 438 -2.25 6.00 22.46
C ILE A 438 -3.39 6.14 23.47
N ALA A 439 -4.29 7.10 23.25
CA ALA A 439 -5.41 7.35 24.15
C ALA A 439 -6.35 6.14 24.23
N ASN A 440 -6.59 5.45 23.11
CA ASN A 440 -7.35 4.20 23.05
C ASN A 440 -6.69 3.10 23.89
N ASN A 441 -5.40 2.83 23.66
CA ASN A 441 -4.65 1.82 24.41
C ASN A 441 -4.54 2.15 25.92
N LEU A 442 -4.36 3.44 26.26
CA LEU A 442 -4.30 3.89 27.64
C LEU A 442 -5.65 3.75 28.34
N THR A 443 -6.74 4.06 27.62
CA THR A 443 -8.10 3.85 28.12
C THR A 443 -8.33 2.37 28.44
N LEU A 444 -7.99 1.46 27.52
CA LEU A 444 -8.09 0.02 27.75
C LEU A 444 -7.30 -0.43 28.98
N SER A 445 -6.06 0.06 29.12
CA SER A 445 -5.21 -0.27 30.27
C SER A 445 -5.78 0.24 31.59
N TYR A 446 -6.39 1.43 31.60
CA TYR A 446 -7.11 1.92 32.77
C TYR A 446 -8.31 1.05 33.12
N LEU A 447 -9.07 0.58 32.12
CA LEU A 447 -10.23 -0.28 32.37
C LEU A 447 -9.81 -1.62 32.98
N GLU A 448 -8.76 -2.25 32.45
CA GLU A 448 -8.21 -3.50 32.96
C GLU A 448 -7.67 -3.37 34.39
N ASN A 449 -7.12 -2.20 34.73
CA ASN A 449 -6.65 -1.91 36.08
C ASN A 449 -7.74 -1.30 37.01
N ASN A 450 -9.01 -1.28 36.58
CA ASN A 450 -10.13 -0.69 37.32
C ASN A 450 -9.99 0.83 37.64
N ASN A 451 -9.18 1.56 36.87
CA ASN A 451 -9.02 3.02 36.93
C ASN A 451 -10.12 3.76 36.14
N PHE A 452 -11.39 3.51 36.50
CA PHE A 452 -12.53 4.05 35.76
C PHE A 452 -12.60 5.58 35.74
N LYS A 453 -12.08 6.24 36.78
CA LYS A 453 -12.09 7.70 36.87
C LYS A 453 -11.15 8.30 35.84
N GLU A 454 -9.91 7.83 35.79
CA GLU A 454 -8.88 8.28 34.86
C GLU A 454 -9.27 7.98 33.40
N ALA A 455 -9.86 6.82 33.14
CA ALA A 455 -10.42 6.49 31.83
C ALA A 455 -11.48 7.53 31.39
N LYS A 456 -12.44 7.86 32.26
CA LYS A 456 -13.51 8.83 31.98
C LYS A 456 -12.99 10.24 31.75
N GLU A 457 -11.92 10.62 32.43
CA GLU A 457 -11.28 11.93 32.28
C GLU A 457 -10.52 12.03 30.96
N LEU A 458 -9.77 10.99 30.60
CA LEU A 458 -9.08 10.89 29.31
C LEU A 458 -10.06 10.92 28.12
N PHE A 459 -11.18 10.21 28.25
CA PHE A 459 -12.21 10.22 27.21
C PHE A 459 -12.81 11.59 26.98
N LYS A 460 -13.25 12.29 28.04
CA LYS A 460 -13.81 13.64 27.88
C LYS A 460 -12.83 14.57 27.16
N ASN A 461 -11.55 14.48 27.51
CA ASN A 461 -10.50 15.26 26.87
C ASN A 461 -10.37 14.95 25.37
N PHE A 462 -10.39 13.67 24.98
CA PHE A 462 -10.27 13.27 23.58
C PHE A 462 -11.58 13.43 22.78
N GLU A 463 -12.75 13.32 23.41
CA GLU A 463 -14.04 13.61 22.80
C GLU A 463 -14.14 15.10 22.39
N GLU A 464 -13.67 16.01 23.23
CA GLU A 464 -13.57 17.44 22.89
C GLU A 464 -12.60 17.69 21.73
N LYS A 465 -11.45 17.01 21.71
CA LYS A 465 -10.48 17.09 20.61
C LYS A 465 -11.08 16.58 19.29
N ILE A 466 -11.77 15.44 19.31
CA ILE A 466 -12.43 14.89 18.11
C ILE A 466 -13.48 15.86 17.58
N LYS A 467 -14.34 16.44 18.44
CA LYS A 467 -15.36 17.43 18.04
C LYS A 467 -14.77 18.68 17.40
N ASN A 468 -13.58 19.09 17.83
CA ASN A 468 -12.88 20.26 17.30
C ASN A 468 -11.91 19.91 16.15
N ASN A 469 -11.87 18.65 15.70
CA ASN A 469 -10.91 18.13 14.73
C ASN A 469 -9.44 18.41 15.13
N ASP A 470 -9.14 18.36 16.43
CA ASP A 470 -7.83 18.67 17.04
C ASP A 470 -7.15 17.42 17.60
N PHE A 471 -7.01 16.38 16.77
CA PHE A 471 -6.36 15.12 17.13
C PHE A 471 -5.47 14.58 15.99
N ILE A 472 -4.59 13.64 16.33
CA ILE A 472 -3.77 12.88 15.36
C ILE A 472 -4.34 11.47 15.32
N GLY A 473 -4.96 11.11 14.20
CA GLY A 473 -5.52 9.79 13.96
C GLY A 473 -6.44 9.73 12.75
N ASN A 474 -6.98 8.55 12.46
CA ASN A 474 -7.91 8.31 11.35
C ASN A 474 -9.34 7.97 11.84
N GLU A 475 -10.29 7.90 10.92
CA GLU A 475 -11.71 7.60 11.24
C GLU A 475 -11.89 6.23 11.92
N LYS A 476 -11.07 5.21 11.57
CA LYS A 476 -11.10 3.91 12.23
C LYS A 476 -10.67 3.98 13.69
N GLU A 477 -9.69 4.82 14.01
CA GLU A 477 -9.27 5.05 15.40
C GLU A 477 -10.32 5.83 16.20
N VAL A 478 -11.06 6.73 15.55
CA VAL A 478 -12.24 7.41 16.14
C VAL A 478 -13.37 6.42 16.38
N SER A 479 -13.62 5.52 15.44
CA SER A 479 -14.57 4.42 15.64
C SER A 479 -14.16 3.54 16.82
N GLY A 480 -12.90 3.10 16.88
CA GLY A 480 -12.35 2.31 17.98
C GLY A 480 -12.44 3.00 19.33
N PHE A 481 -12.23 4.32 19.37
CA PHE A 481 -12.43 5.13 20.58
C PHE A 481 -13.88 5.00 21.08
N TYR A 482 -14.88 5.28 20.25
CA TYR A 482 -16.29 5.17 20.66
C TYR A 482 -16.70 3.73 20.98
N TYR A 483 -16.17 2.73 20.28
CA TYR A 483 -16.40 1.31 20.57
C TYR A 483 -15.98 0.93 22.00
N ILE A 484 -14.77 1.30 22.42
CA ILE A 484 -14.25 1.03 23.79
C ILE A 484 -15.20 1.62 24.85
N TRP A 485 -15.77 2.79 24.59
CA TRP A 485 -16.73 3.43 25.50
C TRP A 485 -18.10 2.77 25.49
N GLY A 486 -18.56 2.29 24.33
CA GLY A 486 -19.74 1.44 24.22
C GLY A 486 -19.61 0.18 25.09
N LYS A 487 -18.45 -0.48 25.06
CA LYS A 487 -18.14 -1.66 25.90
C LYS A 487 -18.09 -1.34 27.38
N LEU A 488 -17.53 -0.20 27.76
CA LEU A 488 -17.49 0.21 29.16
C LEU A 488 -18.91 0.37 29.72
N TYR A 489 -19.77 1.12 29.03
CA TYR A 489 -21.14 1.32 29.49
C TYR A 489 -21.98 0.03 29.43
N LEU A 490 -21.66 -0.88 28.51
CA LEU A 490 -22.23 -2.23 28.52
C LEU A 490 -21.89 -2.97 29.83
N ASN A 491 -20.62 -2.96 30.25
CA ASN A 491 -20.20 -3.59 31.51
C ASN A 491 -20.84 -2.93 32.75
N GLU A 492 -21.13 -1.63 32.69
CA GLU A 492 -21.88 -0.92 33.74
C GLU A 492 -23.40 -1.20 33.70
N ASN A 493 -23.89 -2.04 32.80
CA ASN A 493 -25.32 -2.26 32.49
C ASN A 493 -26.07 -0.97 32.09
N ASN A 494 -25.36 0.04 31.61
CA ASN A 494 -25.94 1.28 31.10
C ASN A 494 -26.20 1.15 29.60
N TYR A 495 -27.22 0.35 29.26
CA TYR A 495 -27.50 -0.02 27.88
C TYR A 495 -27.82 1.17 26.97
N GLN A 496 -28.48 2.21 27.48
CA GLN A 496 -28.80 3.41 26.71
C GLN A 496 -27.53 4.13 26.22
N LYS A 497 -26.54 4.33 27.10
CA LYS A 497 -25.27 4.94 26.71
C LYS A 497 -24.45 4.02 25.82
N SER A 498 -24.44 2.72 26.13
CA SER A 498 -23.76 1.72 25.31
C SER A 498 -24.24 1.75 23.85
N ILE A 499 -25.55 1.75 23.63
CA ILE A 499 -26.16 1.88 22.29
C ILE A 499 -25.73 3.19 21.62
N ALA A 500 -25.78 4.32 22.33
CA ALA A 500 -25.40 5.61 21.78
C ALA A 500 -23.94 5.63 21.30
N PHE A 501 -23.01 5.06 22.07
CA PHE A 501 -21.60 5.03 21.70
C PHE A 501 -21.28 4.05 20.58
N PHE A 502 -21.90 2.86 20.55
CA PHE A 502 -21.75 1.97 19.42
C PHE A 502 -22.33 2.57 18.13
N THR A 503 -23.45 3.29 18.23
CA THR A 503 -24.04 4.00 17.09
C THR A 503 -23.11 5.13 16.62
N GLU A 504 -22.47 5.84 17.53
CA GLU A 504 -21.48 6.87 17.17
C GLU A 504 -20.24 6.27 16.51
N SER A 505 -19.74 5.14 17.01
CA SER A 505 -18.62 4.39 16.41
C SER A 505 -18.90 4.02 14.94
N LEU A 506 -20.10 3.51 14.64
CA LEU A 506 -20.49 3.13 13.28
C LEU A 506 -20.62 4.30 12.29
N LYS A 507 -20.67 5.56 12.77
CA LYS A 507 -20.62 6.72 11.86
C LYS A 507 -19.25 6.93 11.23
N TYR A 508 -18.18 6.47 11.89
CA TYR A 508 -16.80 6.62 11.43
C TYR A 508 -16.24 5.34 10.80
N ASP A 509 -16.85 4.20 11.08
CA ASP A 509 -16.52 2.92 10.45
C ASP A 509 -17.79 2.07 10.39
N GLU A 510 -18.56 2.25 9.32
CA GLU A 510 -19.84 1.55 9.10
C GLU A 510 -19.64 0.03 8.96
N ASP A 511 -18.43 -0.39 8.61
CA ASP A 511 -18.04 -1.79 8.47
C ASP A 511 -17.43 -2.36 9.76
N ASN A 512 -17.43 -1.62 10.87
CA ASN A 512 -16.91 -2.12 12.15
C ASN A 512 -17.78 -3.25 12.70
N ILE A 513 -17.29 -4.47 12.49
CA ILE A 513 -18.01 -5.70 12.74
C ILE A 513 -18.26 -5.93 14.23
N GLU A 514 -17.23 -5.73 15.06
CA GLU A 514 -17.33 -5.91 16.51
C GLU A 514 -18.39 -4.97 17.11
N THR A 515 -18.45 -3.74 16.60
CA THR A 515 -19.43 -2.75 17.00
C THR A 515 -20.85 -3.16 16.61
N HIS A 516 -21.07 -3.67 15.40
CA HIS A 516 -22.38 -4.21 14.99
C HIS A 516 -22.84 -5.36 15.87
N LEU A 517 -21.94 -6.31 16.19
CA LEU A 517 -22.24 -7.45 17.04
C LEU A 517 -22.63 -7.02 18.46
N ASP A 518 -21.79 -6.21 19.10
CA ASP A 518 -22.03 -5.75 20.47
C ASP A 518 -23.27 -4.84 20.54
N LEU A 519 -23.47 -3.93 19.58
CA LEU A 519 -24.68 -3.12 19.50
C LEU A 519 -25.94 -3.99 19.42
N THR A 520 -25.93 -4.97 18.53
CA THR A 520 -27.07 -5.88 18.34
C THR A 520 -27.36 -6.68 19.62
N PHE A 521 -26.32 -7.14 20.30
CA PHE A 521 -26.46 -7.82 21.59
C PHE A 521 -27.11 -6.92 22.65
N VAL A 522 -26.71 -5.66 22.74
CA VAL A 522 -27.28 -4.71 23.72
C VAL A 522 -28.72 -4.33 23.38
N GLU A 523 -29.04 -4.14 22.10
CA GLU A 523 -30.40 -3.89 21.61
C GLU A 523 -31.34 -5.06 21.98
N MET A 524 -30.88 -6.30 21.80
CA MET A 524 -31.63 -7.50 22.21
C MET A 524 -31.87 -7.54 23.73
N LYS A 525 -30.87 -7.19 24.55
CA LYS A 525 -31.01 -7.09 26.02
C LYS A 525 -32.04 -6.03 26.42
N CYS A 526 -32.21 -5.00 25.61
CA CYS A 526 -33.22 -3.96 25.79
C CYS A 526 -34.62 -4.36 25.27
N GLY A 527 -34.76 -5.56 24.69
CA GLY A 527 -36.02 -6.04 24.10
C GLY A 527 -36.34 -5.42 22.74
N MET A 528 -35.37 -4.83 22.05
CA MET A 528 -35.54 -4.33 20.68
C MET A 528 -35.58 -5.51 19.70
N ASN A 529 -36.37 -5.36 18.63
CA ASN A 529 -36.41 -6.36 17.57
C ASN A 529 -35.25 -6.16 16.60
N THR A 530 -34.23 -7.01 16.68
CA THR A 530 -33.01 -6.94 15.85
C THR A 530 -32.99 -7.98 14.72
N GLU A 531 -34.11 -8.65 14.47
CA GLU A 531 -34.17 -9.80 13.55
C GLU A 531 -33.74 -9.46 12.11
N GLU A 532 -34.22 -8.35 11.55
CA GLU A 532 -33.85 -7.93 10.19
C GLU A 532 -32.38 -7.50 10.11
N LYS A 533 -31.92 -6.73 11.10
CA LYS A 533 -30.52 -6.28 11.22
C LYS A 533 -29.53 -7.46 11.25
N LEU A 534 -29.83 -8.50 12.03
CA LEU A 534 -29.03 -9.73 12.05
C LEU A 534 -28.98 -10.43 10.69
N LYS A 535 -30.10 -10.48 9.95
CA LYS A 535 -30.15 -11.07 8.59
C LYS A 535 -29.31 -10.27 7.59
N GLU A 536 -29.34 -8.95 7.69
CA GLU A 536 -28.53 -8.07 6.86
C GLU A 536 -27.03 -8.24 7.14
N LEU A 537 -26.63 -8.29 8.41
CA LEU A 537 -25.23 -8.52 8.79
C LEU A 537 -24.71 -9.86 8.27
N ILE A 538 -25.49 -10.94 8.34
CA ILE A 538 -25.09 -12.25 7.80
C ILE A 538 -24.88 -12.19 6.28
N LYS A 539 -25.73 -11.46 5.56
CA LYS A 539 -25.58 -11.31 4.10
C LYS A 539 -24.40 -10.43 3.72
N LYS A 540 -24.13 -9.40 4.53
CA LYS A 540 -23.10 -8.39 4.26
C LYS A 540 -21.69 -8.98 4.31
N TYR A 541 -21.42 -9.91 5.24
CA TYR A 541 -20.06 -10.39 5.46
C TYR A 541 -19.82 -11.81 4.96
N SER A 542 -18.64 -12.03 4.35
CA SER A 542 -18.20 -13.34 3.85
C SER A 542 -17.50 -14.21 4.90
N ASP A 543 -16.92 -13.60 5.93
CA ASP A 543 -16.12 -14.25 6.99
C ASP A 543 -16.90 -15.32 7.78
N ASN A 544 -16.37 -16.54 7.83
CA ASN A 544 -16.98 -17.68 8.50
C ASN A 544 -16.97 -17.54 10.04
N ARG A 545 -15.89 -17.02 10.65
CA ARG A 545 -15.79 -16.73 12.09
C ARG A 545 -16.93 -15.83 12.55
N LEU A 546 -17.23 -14.83 11.73
CA LEU A 546 -18.28 -13.87 12.01
C LEU A 546 -19.68 -14.44 11.88
N LYS A 547 -19.93 -15.23 10.83
CA LYS A 547 -21.22 -15.92 10.68
C LYS A 547 -21.50 -16.87 11.86
N TYR A 548 -20.46 -17.44 12.49
CA TYR A 548 -20.63 -18.19 13.76
C TYR A 548 -21.05 -17.31 14.93
N LEU A 549 -20.42 -16.14 15.12
CA LEU A 549 -20.80 -15.20 16.18
C LEU A 549 -22.26 -14.74 16.03
N LEU A 550 -22.68 -14.47 14.78
CA LEU A 550 -24.06 -14.13 14.46
C LEU A 550 -25.03 -15.29 14.72
N ALA A 551 -24.66 -16.54 14.36
CA ALA A 551 -25.47 -17.71 14.67
C ALA A 551 -25.66 -17.93 16.18
N ASN A 552 -24.63 -17.64 16.99
CA ASN A 552 -24.75 -17.67 18.45
C ASN A 552 -25.72 -16.61 18.99
N LEU A 553 -25.79 -15.43 18.38
CA LEU A 553 -26.79 -14.43 18.74
C LEU A 553 -28.23 -14.89 18.41
N TYR A 554 -28.46 -15.60 17.30
CA TYR A 554 -29.75 -16.23 17.01
C TYR A 554 -30.17 -17.26 18.07
N PHE A 555 -29.21 -18.04 18.60
CA PHE A 555 -29.47 -18.96 19.71
C PHE A 555 -29.88 -18.20 20.99
N ILE A 556 -29.16 -17.14 21.33
CA ILE A 556 -29.47 -16.29 22.49
C ILE A 556 -30.85 -15.62 22.33
N TYR A 557 -31.25 -15.28 21.09
CA TYR A 557 -32.58 -14.76 20.74
C TYR A 557 -33.69 -15.82 20.69
N ARG A 558 -33.41 -17.07 21.08
CA ARG A 558 -34.34 -18.22 21.04
C ARG A 558 -34.81 -18.62 19.63
N LYS A 559 -34.02 -18.31 18.60
CA LYS A 559 -34.26 -18.70 17.19
C LYS A 559 -33.38 -19.90 16.79
N PHE A 560 -33.66 -21.04 17.43
CA PHE A 560 -32.83 -22.25 17.33
C PHE A 560 -32.70 -22.81 15.92
N HIS A 561 -33.79 -22.82 15.14
CA HIS A 561 -33.77 -23.36 13.78
C HIS A 561 -32.90 -22.53 12.82
N GLU A 562 -32.99 -21.21 12.91
CA GLU A 562 -32.26 -20.26 12.04
C GLU A 562 -30.76 -20.29 12.36
N GLY A 563 -30.40 -20.38 13.65
CA GLY A 563 -29.01 -20.61 14.07
C GLY A 563 -28.43 -21.91 13.51
N ILE A 564 -29.19 -23.02 13.57
CA ILE A 564 -28.77 -24.32 13.01
C ILE A 564 -28.58 -24.26 11.50
N GLU A 565 -29.44 -23.54 10.77
CA GLU A 565 -29.31 -23.38 9.32
C GLU A 565 -28.02 -22.66 8.94
N ILE A 566 -27.67 -21.58 9.64
CA ILE A 566 -26.41 -20.86 9.46
C ILE A 566 -25.23 -21.78 9.76
N TYR A 567 -25.25 -22.48 10.91
CA TYR A 567 -24.19 -23.45 11.23
C TYR A 567 -24.03 -24.51 10.15
N ASN A 568 -25.12 -25.09 9.64
CA ASN A 568 -25.07 -26.10 8.57
C ASN A 568 -24.49 -25.57 7.25
N GLN A 569 -24.68 -24.28 6.94
CA GLN A 569 -24.06 -23.64 5.77
C GLN A 569 -22.56 -23.40 5.97
N LEU A 570 -22.13 -23.12 7.22
CA LEU A 570 -20.74 -22.81 7.57
C LEU A 570 -19.87 -24.01 7.87
N ILE A 571 -20.46 -25.16 8.17
CA ILE A 571 -19.75 -26.38 8.57
C ILE A 571 -18.78 -26.89 7.48
N ILE A 572 -18.58 -26.20 6.35
CA ILE A 572 -17.74 -26.68 5.24
C ILE A 572 -16.24 -26.33 5.41
N ASP A 573 -15.84 -25.33 6.22
CA ASP A 573 -14.52 -24.71 6.00
C ASP A 573 -13.48 -24.69 7.15
N GLU A 574 -13.77 -24.92 8.44
CA GLU A 574 -12.71 -24.75 9.48
C GLU A 574 -12.71 -25.73 10.67
N PHE A 575 -11.49 -26.20 10.99
CA PHE A 575 -11.13 -27.16 12.06
C PHE A 575 -11.32 -26.62 13.50
N TYR A 576 -11.41 -25.30 13.69
CA TYR A 576 -11.52 -24.65 15.01
C TYR A 576 -12.91 -24.75 15.67
N LEU A 577 -13.89 -25.31 14.95
CA LEU A 577 -15.29 -25.41 15.38
C LEU A 577 -15.53 -26.30 16.60
N VAL A 578 -14.60 -27.18 16.95
CA VAL A 578 -14.90 -28.23 17.91
C VAL A 578 -14.87 -27.79 19.37
N ASN A 579 -14.20 -26.67 19.68
CA ASN A 579 -14.18 -26.13 21.04
C ASN A 579 -15.52 -25.50 21.48
N ASN A 580 -16.40 -25.10 20.54
CA ASN A 580 -17.71 -24.52 20.88
C ASN A 580 -18.82 -25.57 21.07
N PHE A 581 -18.55 -26.83 20.73
CA PHE A 581 -19.52 -27.94 20.72
C PHE A 581 -20.13 -28.23 22.11
N PHE A 582 -19.32 -28.15 23.17
CA PHE A 582 -19.79 -28.42 24.54
C PHE A 582 -20.74 -27.35 25.07
N ILE A 583 -20.55 -26.09 24.70
CA ILE A 583 -21.39 -24.98 25.18
C ILE A 583 -22.81 -25.11 24.60
N LEU A 584 -22.94 -25.60 23.36
CA LEU A 584 -24.23 -25.73 22.67
C LEU A 584 -25.13 -26.83 23.27
N ASN A 585 -24.57 -27.88 23.87
CA ASN A 585 -25.34 -28.92 24.57
C ASN A 585 -26.14 -28.35 25.76
N TYR A 586 -25.59 -27.35 26.45
CA TYR A 586 -26.26 -26.71 27.60
C TYR A 586 -27.31 -25.66 27.19
N LEU A 587 -27.24 -25.15 25.96
CA LEU A 587 -28.07 -24.04 25.49
C LEU A 587 -29.24 -24.50 24.59
N LEU A 588 -29.10 -25.63 23.90
CA LEU A 588 -30.08 -26.12 22.93
C LEU A 588 -31.11 -27.09 23.56
N PRO A 589 -32.39 -27.01 23.17
CA PRO A 589 -33.33 -28.09 23.43
C PRO A 589 -32.83 -29.40 22.82
N LYS A 590 -32.96 -30.54 23.53
CA LYS A 590 -32.47 -31.86 23.10
C LYS A 590 -32.76 -32.19 21.62
N LYS A 591 -33.96 -31.89 21.14
CA LYS A 591 -34.38 -32.15 19.75
C LYS A 591 -33.59 -31.35 18.70
N GLU A 592 -33.22 -30.12 19.01
CA GLU A 592 -32.44 -29.25 18.12
C GLU A 592 -30.95 -29.61 18.18
N TYR A 593 -30.44 -29.95 19.38
CA TYR A 593 -29.08 -30.47 19.57
C TYR A 593 -28.83 -31.73 18.72
N SER A 594 -29.75 -32.71 18.74
CA SER A 594 -29.62 -33.94 17.93
C SER A 594 -29.53 -33.69 16.41
N LYS A 595 -30.20 -32.66 15.88
CA LYS A 595 -30.12 -32.33 14.44
C LYS A 595 -28.74 -31.76 14.06
N LEU A 596 -28.18 -30.94 14.96
CA LEU A 596 -26.87 -30.35 14.78
C LEU A 596 -25.77 -31.44 14.81
N LEU A 597 -25.88 -32.39 15.74
CA LEU A 597 -24.97 -33.55 15.84
C LEU A 597 -24.88 -34.38 14.55
N ILE A 598 -26.02 -34.64 13.91
CA ILE A 598 -26.08 -35.40 12.65
C ILE A 598 -25.31 -34.66 11.54
N SER A 599 -25.43 -33.34 11.48
CA SER A 599 -24.77 -32.52 10.46
C SER A 599 -23.26 -32.48 10.66
N PHE A 600 -22.80 -32.35 11.91
CA PHE A 600 -21.37 -32.46 12.26
C PHE A 600 -20.79 -33.84 11.95
N ASN A 601 -21.50 -34.93 12.24
CA ASN A 601 -21.04 -36.28 11.93
C ASN A 601 -20.79 -36.46 10.42
N ASN A 602 -21.67 -35.91 9.57
CA ASN A 602 -21.51 -35.97 8.12
C ASN A 602 -20.28 -35.17 7.64
N PHE A 603 -20.02 -34.00 8.23
CA PHE A 603 -18.84 -33.22 7.90
C PHE A 603 -17.54 -33.91 8.29
N ILE A 604 -17.48 -34.50 9.50
CA ILE A 604 -16.28 -35.22 9.94
C ILE A 604 -16.01 -36.42 9.01
N ASN A 605 -17.06 -37.16 8.62
CA ASN A 605 -16.92 -38.25 7.65
C ASN A 605 -16.30 -37.78 6.33
N LYS A 606 -16.75 -36.64 5.80
CA LYS A 606 -16.21 -36.05 4.56
C LYS A 606 -14.73 -35.65 4.69
N ASN A 607 -14.28 -35.18 5.86
CA ASN A 607 -12.87 -34.82 6.05
C ASN A 607 -11.97 -36.04 6.28
N LEU A 608 -12.48 -37.05 6.98
CA LEU A 608 -11.79 -38.33 7.16
C LEU A 608 -11.56 -39.05 5.82
N GLU A 609 -12.41 -38.86 4.80
CA GLU A 609 -12.16 -39.39 3.44
C GLU A 609 -10.84 -38.89 2.83
N ASN A 610 -10.36 -37.70 3.23
CA ASN A 610 -9.11 -37.12 2.73
C ASN A 610 -7.92 -37.32 3.69
N ASN A 611 -8.17 -37.68 4.96
CA ASN A 611 -7.16 -37.86 5.99
C ASN A 611 -7.62 -38.92 7.01
N GLU A 612 -7.59 -40.19 6.60
CA GLU A 612 -8.16 -41.31 7.37
C GLU A 612 -7.48 -41.54 8.73
N ASP A 613 -6.24 -41.07 8.90
CA ASP A 613 -5.41 -41.26 10.10
C ASP A 613 -5.48 -40.08 11.09
N ASP A 614 -6.37 -39.09 10.87
CA ASP A 614 -6.52 -37.93 11.77
C ASP A 614 -7.20 -38.33 13.10
N ILE A 615 -6.38 -38.59 14.12
CA ILE A 615 -6.80 -38.97 15.47
C ILE A 615 -7.77 -37.95 16.08
N THR A 616 -7.61 -36.66 15.78
CA THR A 616 -8.47 -35.61 16.33
C THR A 616 -9.88 -35.71 15.76
N LEU A 617 -10.00 -35.85 14.44
CA LEU A 617 -11.28 -36.05 13.76
C LEU A 617 -11.96 -37.35 14.18
N LEU A 618 -11.20 -38.45 14.29
CA LEU A 618 -11.71 -39.73 14.76
C LEU A 618 -12.24 -39.64 16.19
N THR A 619 -11.52 -38.95 17.08
CA THR A 619 -11.93 -38.70 18.48
C THR A 619 -13.26 -37.96 18.52
N PHE A 620 -13.40 -36.86 17.78
CA PHE A 620 -14.65 -36.09 17.75
C PHE A 620 -15.81 -36.87 17.15
N LYS A 621 -15.56 -37.66 16.10
CA LYS A 621 -16.56 -38.57 15.55
C LYS A 621 -17.01 -39.59 16.61
N GLY A 622 -16.09 -40.15 17.39
CA GLY A 622 -16.41 -41.06 18.49
C GLY A 622 -17.35 -40.43 19.52
N MET A 623 -17.04 -39.19 19.94
CA MET A 623 -17.87 -38.44 20.88
C MET A 623 -19.28 -38.15 20.32
N ILE A 624 -19.38 -37.72 19.06
CA ILE A 624 -20.68 -37.46 18.42
C ILE A 624 -21.49 -38.75 18.29
N LEU A 625 -20.86 -39.87 17.91
CA LEU A 625 -21.51 -41.17 17.80
C LEU A 625 -22.09 -41.64 19.14
N ILE A 626 -21.38 -41.39 20.25
CA ILE A 626 -21.88 -41.66 21.61
C ILE A 626 -23.09 -40.77 21.91
N ASP A 627 -23.00 -39.46 21.66
CA ASP A 627 -24.08 -38.49 21.94
C ASP A 627 -25.36 -38.75 21.12
N ILE A 628 -25.25 -39.26 19.89
CA ILE A 628 -26.41 -39.66 19.07
C ILE A 628 -26.89 -41.10 19.36
N GLY A 629 -26.22 -41.82 20.27
CA GLY A 629 -26.58 -43.18 20.70
C GLY A 629 -26.16 -44.30 19.73
N ASN A 630 -25.20 -44.05 18.84
CA ASN A 630 -24.67 -45.04 17.90
C ASN A 630 -23.39 -45.69 18.44
N PHE A 631 -23.55 -46.47 19.51
CA PHE A 631 -22.44 -47.08 20.25
C PHE A 631 -21.62 -48.09 19.43
N GLU A 632 -22.26 -48.85 18.54
CA GLU A 632 -21.58 -49.85 17.72
C GLU A 632 -20.55 -49.22 16.76
N GLU A 633 -20.91 -48.08 16.16
CA GLU A 633 -20.01 -47.34 15.28
C GLU A 633 -18.96 -46.55 16.08
N ALA A 634 -19.31 -46.11 17.29
CA ALA A 634 -18.35 -45.47 18.21
C ALA A 634 -17.24 -46.45 18.63
N ASP A 635 -17.59 -47.71 18.91
CA ASP A 635 -16.63 -48.78 19.22
C ASP A 635 -15.70 -49.06 18.02
N LYS A 636 -16.25 -49.17 16.80
CA LYS A 636 -15.44 -49.36 15.58
C LYS A 636 -14.48 -48.20 15.33
N ASN A 637 -14.92 -46.97 15.62
CA ASN A 637 -14.08 -45.79 15.48
C ASN A 637 -12.94 -45.78 16.51
N LEU A 638 -13.23 -46.13 17.78
CA LEU A 638 -12.21 -46.32 18.80
C LEU A 638 -11.16 -47.35 18.39
N ASP A 639 -11.59 -48.50 17.85
CA ASP A 639 -10.68 -49.53 17.36
C ASP A 639 -9.75 -49.00 16.25
N ASN A 640 -10.20 -48.05 15.42
CA ASN A 640 -9.37 -47.42 14.41
C ASN A 640 -8.36 -46.45 15.02
N ILE A 641 -8.77 -45.63 16.00
CA ILE A 641 -7.86 -44.74 16.75
C ILE A 641 -6.76 -45.56 17.41
N LEU A 642 -7.11 -46.64 18.10
CA LEU A 642 -6.16 -47.52 18.79
C LEU A 642 -5.16 -48.18 17.81
N LYS A 643 -5.61 -48.53 16.59
CA LYS A 643 -4.71 -49.06 15.54
C LYS A 643 -3.73 -48.00 15.01
N ILE A 644 -4.14 -46.74 14.93
CA ILE A 644 -3.29 -45.63 14.49
C ILE A 644 -2.30 -45.26 15.60
N GLU A 645 -2.72 -45.26 16.86
CA GLU A 645 -1.86 -44.99 18.02
C GLU A 645 -0.86 -46.11 18.32
N ALA A 646 -1.22 -47.37 18.07
CA ALA A 646 -0.30 -48.50 18.15
C ALA A 646 0.88 -48.40 17.15
N LYS A 647 0.78 -47.55 16.11
CA LYS A 647 1.91 -47.19 15.23
C LYS A 647 2.83 -46.10 15.81
N ASN A 648 2.40 -45.35 16.83
CA ASN A 648 3.05 -44.13 17.34
C ASN A 648 3.53 -44.24 18.81
N GLU A 649 3.52 -45.43 19.43
CA GLU A 649 3.99 -45.70 20.81
C GLU A 649 3.40 -44.79 21.93
N ILE A 650 2.10 -44.50 21.92
CA ILE A 650 1.42 -43.81 23.04
C ILE A 650 0.08 -44.52 23.35
N GLU A 651 0.14 -45.69 23.99
CA GLU A 651 -1.03 -46.55 24.24
C GLU A 651 -1.83 -46.20 25.52
N GLU A 652 -1.25 -45.49 26.50
CA GLU A 652 -1.87 -45.35 27.84
C GLU A 652 -2.75 -44.10 28.02
N LYS A 653 -2.47 -42.99 27.35
CA LYS A 653 -3.11 -41.68 27.65
C LYS A 653 -4.53 -41.53 27.07
N TYR A 654 -4.82 -42.21 25.97
CA TYR A 654 -6.12 -42.11 25.28
C TYR A 654 -7.17 -43.05 25.86
N ARG A 655 -6.74 -44.17 26.43
CA ARG A 655 -7.62 -45.10 27.16
C ARG A 655 -8.27 -44.42 28.38
N GLU A 656 -7.55 -43.53 29.06
CA GLU A 656 -8.08 -42.75 30.18
C GLU A 656 -9.14 -41.72 29.74
N ILE A 657 -8.93 -41.00 28.63
CA ILE A 657 -9.87 -39.97 28.14
C ILE A 657 -11.19 -40.62 27.70
N TYR A 658 -11.12 -41.74 26.97
CA TYR A 658 -12.30 -42.47 26.49
C TYR A 658 -13.11 -43.12 27.62
N LEU A 659 -12.43 -43.70 28.62
CA LEU A 659 -13.09 -44.26 29.81
C LEU A 659 -13.72 -43.16 30.69
N HIS A 660 -13.11 -41.97 30.75
CA HIS A 660 -13.71 -40.85 31.48
C HIS A 660 -15.01 -40.33 30.83
N SER A 661 -15.11 -40.36 29.50
CA SER A 661 -16.35 -40.02 28.78
C SER A 661 -17.46 -41.08 28.91
N MET A 662 -17.12 -42.35 29.10
CA MET A 662 -18.09 -43.44 29.32
C MET A 662 -18.57 -43.56 30.78
N GLY A 663 -17.81 -43.03 31.76
CA GLY A 663 -18.06 -43.18 33.20
C GLY A 663 -19.15 -42.28 33.81
N GLY A 664 -20.02 -41.67 32.99
CA GLY A 664 -21.07 -40.75 33.42
C GLY A 664 -22.51 -41.27 33.32
N CYS A 665 -22.72 -42.60 33.23
CA CYS A 665 -24.04 -43.23 33.32
C CYS A 665 -24.44 -43.53 34.77
#